data_AF-A0A7N8WJQ9-F1
#
_entry.id   AF-A0A7N8WJQ9-F1
#
_cell.length_a   1.000
_cell.length_b   1.000
_cell.length_c   1.000
_cell.angle_alpha   90.00
_cell.angle_beta   90.00
_cell.angle_gamma   90.00
#
_symmetry.space_group_name_H-M   'P 1'
#
loop_
_entity.id
_entity.type
_entity.pdbx_description
1 polymer ?
#
loop_
_entity_poly.entity_id
_entity_poly.type
_entity_poly.pdbx_seq_one_letter_code
_entity_poly.pdbx_strand_id
1 'polypeptide(L)'
;MEEVDKILIHALKQVGTEVSEEVDSVKQFSSELIVEAVVRCIRVIDPGLGGALPISLPPELLTLKGKCRRGLSWNTTCSSSDLGYKGEIGYQTFLYSNEPEIRSLLMFLVEKLPRESAEASDQPTGKSVVLQRAIAAAIRAQLAVPWLPANCRLPLHEETQGPETLHSFHVQPLSLPYCTKAAGQKQRKEVMDYWRDILPPVTAQASHHASVMASLMEQHTAELSAAQEWDTEWNNQGLLSRLTPQEYRSRKLTRLRKRIEEQLRSAALPHPESSFGGPRSTSDLGELLQTFRGSAPPEQILSKGTHFTHTQKFTFTPVRTPPAKRKVTDSAAVTSSIPTGRQSDADIQLRHQEELASLQQQFQQLCSDVDQLTVLDELKQRVLGNSEKEERKQVKNKTIDLLPDADNNLLKLQALVEASANRVVNLASQWEKHRAPLIDEHRRLKEICSNQDLESSRKLSEIKSLHEKIRVSTEEAKKKEEMYKQLVTELENLSQDVSRSAYTQRILEIVSNIKKQKEEITKILSDTKELQKEINNLTGKLDRTFAVTDELIFKDAKKDESVRKSYKYLAALHENCNQLIQTIEDTGTILREIRDLEEQIETENGNKTVANLERILDDYKAIRQENSALAAKVREG
;
A
#
# COMPACT_ATOMS: atom_id res chain seq x y z
N MET A 1 5.52 -1.84 45.88
CA MET A 1 4.09 -1.47 45.79
C MET A 1 3.89 -0.23 44.93
N GLU A 2 4.67 0.84 45.12
CA GLU A 2 4.57 2.07 44.31
C GLU A 2 4.78 1.87 42.80
N GLU A 3 5.68 0.97 42.39
CA GLU A 3 5.92 0.68 40.96
C GLU A 3 4.68 0.05 40.28
N VAL A 4 3.94 -0.82 40.98
CA VAL A 4 2.71 -1.45 40.47
C VAL A 4 1.59 -0.43 40.37
N ASP A 5 1.45 0.43 41.38
CA ASP A 5 0.47 1.52 41.37
C ASP A 5 0.74 2.49 40.21
N LYS A 6 2.00 2.82 39.91
CA LYS A 6 2.38 3.64 38.74
C LYS A 6 2.01 3.00 37.42
N ILE A 7 2.23 1.69 37.26
CA ILE A 7 1.84 0.94 36.04
C ILE A 7 0.31 0.94 35.88
N LEU A 8 -0.43 0.74 36.98
CA LEU A 8 -1.90 0.77 36.97
C LEU A 8 -2.42 2.16 36.62
N ILE A 9 -1.89 3.22 37.22
CA ILE A 9 -2.28 4.61 36.94
C ILE A 9 -2.01 4.94 35.47
N HIS A 10 -0.87 4.52 34.94
CA HIS A 10 -0.53 4.71 33.53
C HIS A 10 -1.50 3.97 32.59
N ALA A 11 -1.80 2.70 32.88
CA ALA A 11 -2.76 1.91 32.10
C ALA A 11 -4.18 2.50 32.15
N LEU A 12 -4.61 3.01 33.32
CA LEU A 12 -5.90 3.68 33.47
C LEU A 12 -5.99 5.00 32.69
N LYS A 13 -4.89 5.78 32.65
CA LYS A 13 -4.80 6.98 31.80
C LYS A 13 -4.90 6.63 30.30
N GLN A 14 -4.25 5.54 29.86
CA GLN A 14 -4.36 5.06 28.47
C GLN A 14 -5.77 4.65 28.08
N VAL A 15 -6.54 4.10 29.03
CA VAL A 15 -7.97 3.75 28.85
C VAL A 15 -8.88 4.99 28.86
N GLY A 16 -8.33 6.19 29.15
CA GLY A 16 -9.07 7.45 29.18
C GLY A 16 -9.65 7.79 30.56
N THR A 17 -9.08 7.25 31.64
CA THR A 17 -9.47 7.63 33.00
C THR A 17 -8.81 8.94 33.42
N GLU A 18 -9.60 9.94 33.82
CA GLU A 18 -9.10 11.24 34.31
C GLU A 18 -8.51 11.11 35.71
N VAL A 19 -7.27 10.60 35.79
CA VAL A 19 -6.47 10.56 37.02
C VAL A 19 -5.58 11.80 37.05
N SER A 20 -5.72 12.64 38.08
CA SER A 20 -4.87 13.83 38.29
C SER A 20 -3.38 13.45 38.34
N GLU A 21 -2.50 14.33 37.85
CA GLU A 21 -1.05 14.10 37.81
C GLU A 21 -0.39 14.05 39.20
N GLU A 22 -1.10 14.49 40.24
CA GLU A 22 -0.64 14.51 41.63
C GLU A 22 -0.89 13.18 42.38
N VAL A 23 -1.54 12.20 41.73
CA VAL A 23 -1.91 10.93 42.35
C VAL A 23 -0.86 9.86 42.03
N ASP A 24 -0.08 9.48 43.05
CA ASP A 24 1.04 8.53 42.92
C ASP A 24 0.71 7.10 43.41
N SER A 25 -0.42 6.92 44.10
CA SER A 25 -0.83 5.62 44.64
C SER A 25 -2.34 5.40 44.60
N VAL A 26 -2.74 4.12 44.48
CA VAL A 26 -4.15 3.68 44.51
C VAL A 26 -4.85 4.07 45.82
N LYS A 27 -4.09 4.35 46.90
CA LYS A 27 -4.61 4.86 48.18
C LYS A 27 -5.34 6.20 48.07
N GLN A 28 -4.93 7.04 47.12
CA GLN A 28 -5.45 8.39 46.92
C GLN A 28 -6.67 8.40 45.99
N PHE A 29 -7.13 7.25 45.50
CA PHE A 29 -8.27 7.17 44.61
C PHE A 29 -9.58 7.38 45.38
N SER A 30 -10.39 8.32 44.92
CA SER A 30 -11.75 8.47 45.43
C SER A 30 -12.62 7.28 44.96
N SER A 31 -13.66 6.96 45.74
CA SER A 31 -14.63 5.92 45.35
C SER A 31 -15.26 6.17 43.98
N GLU A 32 -15.39 7.43 43.57
CA GLU A 32 -15.91 7.85 42.27
C GLU A 32 -14.92 7.51 41.14
N LEU A 33 -13.63 7.78 41.37
CA LEU A 33 -12.55 7.52 40.43
C LEU A 33 -12.34 6.01 40.22
N ILE A 34 -12.45 5.20 41.29
CA ILE A 34 -12.37 3.74 41.22
C ILE A 34 -13.52 3.18 40.36
N VAL A 35 -14.73 3.69 40.58
CA VAL A 35 -15.92 3.28 39.81
C VAL A 35 -15.76 3.64 38.34
N GLU A 36 -15.33 4.86 38.06
CA GLU A 36 -15.13 5.36 36.71
C GLU A 36 -14.04 4.57 35.96
N ALA A 37 -12.93 4.28 36.64
CA ALA A 37 -11.85 3.43 36.13
C ALA A 37 -12.35 2.03 35.75
N VAL A 38 -13.10 1.37 36.64
CA VAL A 38 -13.63 0.02 36.40
C VAL A 38 -14.62 0.00 35.24
N VAL A 39 -15.54 0.97 35.17
CA VAL A 39 -16.52 1.06 34.06
C VAL A 39 -15.83 1.31 32.72
N ARG A 40 -14.81 2.17 32.68
CA ARG A 40 -14.04 2.43 31.45
C ARG A 40 -13.25 1.20 31.02
N CYS A 41 -12.59 0.49 31.95
CA CYS A 41 -11.91 -0.76 31.63
C CYS A 41 -12.87 -1.81 31.05
N ILE A 42 -14.05 -2.01 31.67
CA ILE A 42 -15.04 -2.98 31.18
C ILE A 42 -15.55 -2.61 29.78
N ARG A 43 -15.80 -1.32 29.49
CA ARG A 43 -16.20 -0.84 28.16
C ARG A 43 -15.17 -1.14 27.07
N VAL A 44 -13.89 -1.08 27.40
CA VAL A 44 -12.80 -1.38 26.46
C VAL A 44 -12.63 -2.88 26.25
N ILE A 45 -12.86 -3.70 27.28
CA ILE A 45 -12.76 -5.16 27.22
C ILE A 45 -13.95 -5.77 26.48
N ASP A 46 -15.17 -5.34 26.83
CA ASP A 46 -16.39 -5.76 26.15
C ASP A 46 -17.35 -4.57 25.94
N PRO A 47 -17.46 -4.05 24.69
CA PRO A 47 -18.36 -2.94 24.38
C PRO A 47 -19.85 -3.31 24.51
N GLY A 48 -20.22 -4.60 24.49
CA GLY A 48 -21.61 -5.06 24.67
C GLY A 48 -22.10 -4.91 26.11
N LEU A 49 -21.32 -5.36 27.09
CA LEU A 49 -21.62 -5.23 28.52
C LEU A 49 -21.36 -3.80 29.05
N GLY A 50 -20.37 -3.09 28.52
CA GLY A 50 -19.99 -1.75 28.97
C GLY A 50 -20.92 -0.62 28.53
N GLY A 51 -21.66 -0.79 27.42
CA GLY A 51 -22.58 0.23 26.89
C GLY A 51 -23.76 0.56 27.81
N ALA A 52 -24.19 -0.39 28.64
CA ALA A 52 -25.29 -0.23 29.59
C ALA A 52 -24.90 0.52 30.88
N LEU A 53 -23.61 0.78 31.11
CA LEU A 53 -23.09 1.38 32.35
C LEU A 53 -22.71 2.86 32.13
N PRO A 54 -23.36 3.85 32.78
CA PRO A 54 -23.02 5.26 32.63
C PRO A 54 -21.62 5.59 33.17
N ILE A 55 -20.85 6.41 32.44
CA ILE A 55 -19.44 6.78 32.73
C ILE A 55 -19.32 7.79 33.86
N SER A 56 -20.28 8.72 34.00
CA SER A 56 -20.26 9.77 35.02
C SER A 56 -21.41 9.58 36.03
N LEU A 57 -21.12 9.83 37.30
CA LEU A 57 -22.12 9.82 38.37
C LEU A 57 -22.90 11.15 38.39
N PRO A 58 -24.24 11.16 38.21
CA PRO A 58 -25.06 12.33 38.50
C PRO A 58 -25.18 12.57 40.02
N PRO A 59 -25.26 13.83 40.50
CA PRO A 59 -25.26 14.18 41.93
C PRO A 59 -26.40 13.57 42.76
N GLU A 60 -27.55 13.27 42.15
CA GLU A 60 -28.75 12.75 42.85
C GLU A 60 -28.62 11.28 43.31
N LEU A 61 -27.53 10.57 42.95
CA LEU A 61 -27.36 9.13 43.20
C LEU A 61 -26.32 8.78 44.29
N LEU A 62 -26.03 9.70 45.20
CA LEU A 62 -25.10 9.50 46.34
C LEU A 62 -25.69 8.71 47.52
N THR A 63 -26.95 8.28 47.43
CA THR A 63 -27.59 7.48 48.49
C THR A 63 -27.01 6.06 48.59
N LEU A 64 -26.93 5.52 49.81
CA LEU A 64 -26.40 4.18 50.11
C LEU A 64 -27.05 3.08 49.24
N LYS A 65 -28.35 3.22 48.94
CA LYS A 65 -29.12 2.30 48.07
C LYS A 65 -28.65 2.31 46.62
N GLY A 66 -28.33 3.49 46.06
CA GLY A 66 -27.80 3.62 44.69
C GLY A 66 -26.39 3.02 44.54
N LYS A 67 -25.57 3.17 45.59
CA LYS A 67 -24.23 2.57 45.67
C LYS A 67 -24.28 1.03 45.79
N CYS A 68 -25.16 0.48 46.63
CA CYS A 68 -25.34 -0.97 46.75
C CYS A 68 -25.87 -1.64 45.47
N ARG A 69 -26.88 -1.06 44.81
CA ARG A 69 -27.49 -1.65 43.60
C ARG A 69 -26.50 -1.77 42.45
N ARG A 70 -25.58 -0.80 42.31
CA ARG A 70 -24.54 -0.83 41.28
C ARG A 70 -23.35 -1.69 41.66
N GLY A 71 -22.94 -1.73 42.93
CA GLY A 71 -21.93 -2.69 43.39
C GLY A 71 -22.33 -4.14 43.09
N LEU A 72 -23.62 -4.47 43.25
CA LEU A 72 -24.18 -5.78 42.87
C LEU A 72 -24.16 -6.00 41.34
N SER A 73 -24.55 -5.00 40.55
CA SER A 73 -24.51 -5.07 39.08
C SER A 73 -23.09 -5.28 38.54
N TRP A 74 -22.10 -4.58 39.09
CA TRP A 74 -20.71 -4.73 38.67
C TRP A 74 -20.09 -6.04 39.13
N ASN A 75 -20.45 -6.52 40.33
CA ASN A 75 -20.08 -7.86 40.75
C ASN A 75 -20.62 -8.90 39.77
N THR A 76 -21.90 -8.82 39.40
CA THR A 76 -22.47 -9.74 38.40
C THR A 76 -21.82 -9.62 37.01
N THR A 77 -21.38 -8.43 36.60
CA THR A 77 -20.67 -8.24 35.32
C THR A 77 -19.24 -8.79 35.37
N CYS A 78 -18.47 -8.50 36.42
CA CYS A 78 -17.10 -9.01 36.58
C CYS A 78 -17.04 -10.52 36.87
N SER A 79 -18.06 -11.06 37.53
CA SER A 79 -18.23 -12.50 37.80
C SER A 79 -19.00 -13.23 36.71
N SER A 80 -19.44 -12.54 35.65
CA SER A 80 -20.04 -13.19 34.48
C SER A 80 -18.99 -14.07 33.79
N SER A 81 -19.47 -15.16 33.18
CA SER A 81 -18.69 -16.23 32.57
C SER A 81 -17.58 -15.76 31.61
N ASP A 82 -17.74 -14.57 31.04
CA ASP A 82 -16.88 -14.01 29.99
C ASP A 82 -15.68 -13.21 30.55
N LEU A 83 -15.79 -12.63 31.75
CA LEU A 83 -14.69 -11.92 32.42
C LEU A 83 -14.00 -12.80 33.47
N GLY A 84 -14.74 -13.51 34.33
CA GLY A 84 -14.21 -14.56 35.20
C GLY A 84 -13.33 -14.09 36.38
N TYR A 85 -13.68 -12.99 37.05
CA TYR A 85 -12.98 -12.59 38.27
C TYR A 85 -13.34 -13.49 39.47
N LYS A 86 -12.33 -14.04 40.15
CA LYS A 86 -12.49 -15.03 41.24
C LYS A 86 -12.58 -14.45 42.65
N GLY A 87 -12.42 -13.13 42.82
CA GLY A 87 -12.55 -12.46 44.12
C GLY A 87 -14.00 -12.06 44.42
N GLU A 88 -14.42 -12.11 45.69
CA GLU A 88 -15.72 -11.62 46.13
C GLU A 88 -15.75 -10.09 46.06
N ILE A 89 -16.35 -9.53 45.00
CA ILE A 89 -16.50 -8.07 44.88
C ILE A 89 -17.83 -7.67 45.55
N GLY A 90 -17.74 -7.23 46.81
CA GLY A 90 -18.89 -6.70 47.53
C GLY A 90 -19.16 -5.23 47.19
N TYR A 91 -20.37 -4.75 47.48
CA TYR A 91 -20.63 -3.30 47.49
C TYR A 91 -19.69 -2.55 48.45
N GLN A 92 -19.18 -3.25 49.47
CA GLN A 92 -18.29 -2.73 50.49
C GLN A 92 -16.91 -2.38 49.93
N THR A 93 -16.40 -3.13 48.95
CA THR A 93 -15.09 -2.89 48.31
C THR A 93 -15.04 -1.52 47.63
N PHE A 94 -16.15 -1.08 47.01
CA PHE A 94 -16.27 0.22 46.36
C PHE A 94 -16.65 1.36 47.31
N LEU A 95 -17.31 1.05 48.44
CA LEU A 95 -17.78 2.04 49.41
C LEU A 95 -16.74 2.40 50.47
N TYR A 96 -15.88 1.46 50.85
CA TYR A 96 -14.89 1.62 51.91
C TYR A 96 -13.44 1.52 51.43
N SER A 97 -13.24 1.49 50.10
CA SER A 97 -11.94 1.49 49.43
C SER A 97 -10.88 0.57 50.07
N ASN A 98 -11.11 -0.74 50.07
CA ASN A 98 -10.10 -1.70 50.55
C ASN A 98 -8.94 -1.82 49.54
N GLU A 99 -7.79 -1.25 49.88
CA GLU A 99 -6.61 -1.14 49.01
C GLU A 99 -6.16 -2.45 48.32
N PRO A 100 -6.00 -3.60 49.01
CA PRO A 100 -5.60 -4.86 48.37
C PRO A 100 -6.64 -5.41 47.39
N GLU A 101 -7.93 -5.25 47.67
CA GLU A 101 -9.01 -5.74 46.81
C GLU A 101 -9.12 -4.89 45.53
N ILE A 102 -9.09 -3.57 45.66
CA ILE A 102 -9.14 -2.65 44.51
C ILE A 102 -7.92 -2.83 43.62
N ARG A 103 -6.73 -2.99 44.22
CA ARG A 103 -5.51 -3.24 43.44
C ARG A 103 -5.59 -4.56 42.68
N SER A 104 -6.05 -5.63 43.32
CA SER A 104 -6.25 -6.93 42.66
C SER A 104 -7.30 -6.85 41.54
N LEU A 105 -8.38 -6.08 41.74
CA LEU A 105 -9.41 -5.85 40.74
C LEU A 105 -8.87 -5.06 39.54
N LEU A 106 -8.17 -3.95 39.78
CA LEU A 106 -7.59 -3.12 38.71
C LEU A 106 -6.48 -3.85 37.96
N MET A 107 -5.62 -4.62 38.64
CA MET A 107 -4.62 -5.46 37.97
C MET A 107 -5.27 -6.48 37.04
N PHE A 108 -6.33 -7.14 37.51
CA PHE A 108 -7.06 -8.10 36.68
C PHE A 108 -7.71 -7.44 35.45
N LEU A 109 -8.37 -6.29 35.64
CA LEU A 109 -8.99 -5.57 34.53
C LEU A 109 -7.95 -5.07 33.53
N VAL A 110 -6.82 -4.53 34.01
CA VAL A 110 -5.72 -4.06 33.16
C VAL A 110 -5.08 -5.22 32.38
N GLU A 111 -4.94 -6.40 32.99
CA GLU A 111 -4.41 -7.59 32.31
C GLU A 111 -5.32 -8.06 31.15
N LYS A 112 -6.63 -7.83 31.28
CA LYS A 112 -7.65 -8.20 30.28
C LYS A 112 -7.90 -7.14 29.22
N LEU A 113 -7.30 -5.95 29.33
CA LEU A 113 -7.37 -4.96 28.26
C LEU A 113 -6.72 -5.52 26.98
N PRO A 114 -7.26 -5.19 25.78
CA PRO A 114 -6.63 -5.57 24.53
C PRO A 114 -5.19 -5.07 24.53
N ARG A 115 -4.22 -5.98 24.52
CA ARG A 115 -2.80 -5.63 24.45
C ARG A 115 -2.55 -4.96 23.12
N GLU A 116 -2.50 -3.63 23.10
CA GLU A 116 -1.85 -2.92 22.01
C GLU A 116 -0.39 -3.38 22.01
N SER A 117 0.02 -4.05 20.94
CA SER A 117 1.40 -4.46 20.68
C SER A 117 2.35 -3.30 21.00
N ALA A 118 3.35 -3.59 21.82
CA ALA A 118 4.27 -2.67 22.47
C ALA A 118 5.23 -1.91 21.54
N GLU A 119 4.77 -1.42 20.39
CA GLU A 119 5.56 -0.62 19.45
C GLU A 119 5.01 0.80 19.20
N ALA A 120 3.95 1.22 19.90
CA ALA A 120 3.33 2.53 19.66
C ALA A 120 3.41 3.51 20.85
N SER A 121 4.41 3.41 21.73
CA SER A 121 4.48 4.27 22.92
C SER A 121 5.21 5.61 22.74
N ASP A 122 5.94 5.86 21.64
CA ASP A 122 6.80 7.07 21.54
C ASP A 122 6.65 7.89 20.24
N GLN A 123 5.51 7.83 19.56
CA GLN A 123 5.19 8.83 18.52
C GLN A 123 3.83 9.47 18.78
N PRO A 124 3.70 10.82 18.63
CA PRO A 124 2.40 11.45 18.66
C PRO A 124 1.57 10.80 17.55
N THR A 125 0.55 10.06 17.95
CA THR A 125 -0.33 9.30 17.05
C THR A 125 -0.86 10.28 16.02
N GLY A 126 -0.30 10.23 14.80
CA GLY A 126 -0.64 11.19 13.76
C GLY A 126 -2.14 11.17 13.54
N LYS A 127 -2.74 12.34 13.25
CA LYS A 127 -4.18 12.47 12.94
C LYS A 127 -4.67 11.42 11.92
N SER A 128 -3.78 10.95 11.05
CA SER A 128 -3.97 9.84 10.12
C SER A 128 -4.31 8.50 10.79
N VAL A 129 -3.63 8.10 11.87
CA VAL A 129 -3.85 6.82 12.56
C VAL A 129 -5.17 6.84 13.31
N VAL A 130 -5.51 7.98 13.94
CA VAL A 130 -6.81 8.18 14.59
C VAL A 130 -7.94 8.13 13.55
N LEU A 131 -7.75 8.78 12.40
CA LEU A 131 -8.69 8.71 11.28
C LEU A 131 -8.84 7.28 10.75
N GLN A 132 -7.74 6.54 10.55
CA GLN A 132 -7.79 5.15 10.11
C GLN A 132 -8.51 4.25 11.10
N ARG A 133 -8.30 4.45 12.41
CA ARG A 133 -9.01 3.72 13.47
C ARG A 133 -10.51 4.07 13.47
N ALA A 134 -10.87 5.33 13.27
CA ALA A 134 -12.26 5.77 13.14
C ALA A 134 -12.92 5.20 11.86
N ILE A 135 -12.22 5.22 10.73
CA ILE A 135 -12.67 4.61 9.47
C ILE A 135 -12.89 3.10 9.66
N ALA A 136 -11.92 2.40 10.26
CA ALA A 136 -12.03 0.97 10.50
C ALA A 136 -13.18 0.61 11.45
N ALA A 137 -13.44 1.44 12.46
CA ALA A 137 -14.58 1.29 13.36
C ALA A 137 -15.91 1.53 12.64
N ALA A 138 -16.00 2.57 11.81
CA ALA A 138 -17.18 2.86 11.01
C ALA A 138 -17.47 1.74 9.99
N ILE A 139 -16.46 1.23 9.30
CA ILE A 139 -16.60 0.09 8.37
C ILE A 139 -17.08 -1.16 9.13
N ARG A 140 -16.48 -1.47 10.29
CA ARG A 140 -16.93 -2.61 11.11
C ARG A 140 -18.39 -2.46 11.56
N ALA A 141 -18.80 -1.26 11.98
CA ALA A 141 -20.17 -1.00 12.35
C ALA A 141 -21.13 -1.17 11.17
N GLN A 142 -20.77 -0.68 9.98
CA GLN A 142 -21.58 -0.84 8.76
C GLN A 142 -21.70 -2.31 8.32
N LEU A 143 -20.60 -3.06 8.37
CA LEU A 143 -20.57 -4.49 7.99
C LEU A 143 -21.29 -5.39 8.99
N ALA A 144 -21.42 -4.97 10.25
CA ALA A 144 -22.17 -5.71 11.27
C ALA A 144 -23.69 -5.60 11.08
N VAL A 145 -24.18 -4.61 10.31
CA VAL A 145 -25.60 -4.47 10.01
C VAL A 145 -25.99 -5.46 8.90
N PRO A 146 -27.00 -6.32 9.11
CA PRO A 146 -27.50 -7.19 8.05
C PRO A 146 -28.02 -6.36 6.86
N TRP A 147 -27.65 -6.75 5.65
CA TRP A 147 -28.19 -6.12 4.45
C TRP A 147 -29.68 -6.46 4.31
N LEU A 148 -30.53 -5.43 4.38
CA LEU A 148 -31.98 -5.55 4.22
C LEU A 148 -32.43 -4.77 2.98
N PRO A 149 -33.32 -5.34 2.14
CA PRO A 149 -33.96 -4.60 1.05
C PRO A 149 -34.63 -3.33 1.58
N ALA A 150 -34.68 -2.24 0.79
CA ALA A 150 -35.24 -0.96 1.25
C ALA A 150 -36.64 -1.09 1.88
N ASN A 151 -37.46 -1.98 1.34
CA ASN A 151 -38.82 -2.25 1.79
C ASN A 151 -38.89 -2.88 3.20
N CYS A 152 -37.76 -3.40 3.69
CA CYS A 152 -37.63 -4.11 4.96
C CYS A 152 -36.77 -3.33 5.98
N ARG A 153 -36.31 -2.11 5.65
CA ARG A 153 -35.48 -1.29 6.55
C ARG A 153 -36.34 -0.62 7.62
N LEU A 154 -35.92 -0.71 8.88
CA LEU A 154 -36.51 0.07 9.98
C LEU A 154 -35.88 1.48 10.01
N PRO A 155 -36.56 2.52 10.52
CA PRO A 155 -36.06 3.90 10.54
C PRO A 155 -34.65 4.07 11.16
N LEU A 156 -34.30 3.26 12.16
CA LEU A 156 -32.96 3.27 12.77
C LEU A 156 -31.82 2.85 11.81
N HIS A 157 -32.13 2.17 10.70
CA HIS A 157 -31.15 1.71 9.72
C HIS A 157 -30.95 2.69 8.55
N GLU A 158 -31.79 3.73 8.45
CA GLU A 158 -31.66 4.75 7.39
C GLU A 158 -30.42 5.63 7.60
N GLU A 159 -30.06 5.92 8.85
CA GLU A 159 -28.88 6.73 9.19
C GLU A 159 -27.55 6.03 8.85
N THR A 160 -27.52 4.69 8.92
CA THR A 160 -26.31 3.89 8.69
C THR A 160 -26.18 3.39 7.25
N GLN A 161 -27.29 3.17 6.54
CA GLN A 161 -27.30 2.62 5.17
C GLN A 161 -27.51 3.67 4.06
N GLY A 162 -27.61 4.96 4.43
CA GLY A 162 -27.69 6.08 3.50
C GLY A 162 -28.99 6.14 2.68
N PRO A 163 -29.40 7.33 2.22
CA PRO A 163 -30.51 7.48 1.29
C PRO A 163 -30.01 7.16 -0.13
N GLU A 164 -29.70 5.90 -0.42
CA GLU A 164 -29.28 5.52 -1.77
C GLU A 164 -30.48 5.17 -2.63
N THR A 165 -30.57 5.85 -3.78
CA THR A 165 -31.38 5.44 -4.92
C THR A 165 -30.95 4.04 -5.35
N LEU A 166 -31.71 3.02 -4.98
CA LEU A 166 -31.48 1.65 -5.43
C LEU A 166 -31.78 1.58 -6.93
N HIS A 167 -30.75 1.30 -7.73
CA HIS A 167 -30.90 1.04 -9.15
C HIS A 167 -30.95 -0.47 -9.38
N SER A 168 -31.79 -0.92 -10.32
CA SER A 168 -31.79 -2.32 -10.74
C SER A 168 -30.41 -2.70 -11.27
N PHE A 169 -29.88 -3.86 -10.84
CA PHE A 169 -28.63 -4.40 -11.37
C PHE A 169 -28.79 -4.67 -12.87
N HIS A 170 -28.09 -3.89 -13.69
CA HIS A 170 -28.09 -4.03 -15.14
C HIS A 170 -26.65 -3.91 -15.66
N VAL A 171 -26.26 -4.87 -16.48
CA VAL A 171 -24.92 -4.98 -17.06
C VAL A 171 -25.01 -4.74 -18.55
N GLN A 172 -24.08 -3.95 -19.08
CA GLN A 172 -23.88 -3.74 -20.50
C GLN A 172 -22.43 -4.07 -20.86
N PRO A 173 -22.17 -4.64 -22.05
CA PRO A 173 -20.80 -4.96 -22.47
C PRO A 173 -19.99 -3.67 -22.64
N LEU A 174 -18.87 -3.56 -21.93
CA LEU A 174 -17.94 -2.43 -22.00
C LEU A 174 -16.70 -2.81 -22.82
N SER A 175 -16.13 -1.82 -23.49
CA SER A 175 -14.88 -1.94 -24.25
C SER A 175 -13.77 -1.22 -23.50
N LEU A 176 -12.88 -1.99 -22.86
CA LEU A 176 -11.73 -1.48 -22.12
C LEU A 176 -10.42 -1.70 -22.91
N PRO A 177 -9.55 -0.67 -23.03
CA PRO A 177 -8.28 -0.79 -23.75
C PRO A 177 -7.27 -1.79 -23.13
N TYR A 178 -7.54 -2.34 -21.94
CA TYR A 178 -6.52 -3.03 -21.13
C TYR A 178 -6.61 -4.56 -21.05
N CYS A 179 -7.62 -5.20 -21.64
CA CYS A 179 -7.94 -6.58 -21.25
C CYS A 179 -7.20 -7.70 -21.99
N THR A 180 -6.19 -7.40 -22.81
CA THR A 180 -5.36 -8.43 -23.45
C THR A 180 -3.88 -8.08 -23.43
N LYS A 181 -3.28 -7.96 -22.24
CA LYS A 181 -1.85 -8.24 -22.09
C LYS A 181 -1.62 -9.75 -22.01
N ALA A 182 -1.97 -10.46 -23.09
CA ALA A 182 -1.31 -11.73 -23.34
C ALA A 182 0.14 -11.37 -23.68
N ALA A 183 1.06 -11.69 -22.77
CA ALA A 183 2.48 -11.37 -22.91
C ALA A 183 2.97 -11.74 -24.32
N GLY A 184 3.33 -10.72 -25.11
CA GLY A 184 4.06 -10.90 -26.39
C GLY A 184 3.35 -10.50 -27.69
N GLN A 185 2.07 -10.12 -27.72
CA GLN A 185 1.44 -9.65 -28.97
C GLN A 185 1.48 -8.11 -29.10
N LYS A 186 2.19 -7.61 -30.12
CA LYS A 186 2.14 -6.20 -30.53
C LYS A 186 0.71 -5.87 -30.98
N GLN A 187 0.08 -4.91 -30.32
CA GLN A 187 -1.24 -4.40 -30.71
C GLN A 187 -1.16 -3.78 -32.10
N ARG A 188 -2.17 -4.07 -32.94
CA ARG A 188 -2.27 -3.53 -34.29
C ARG A 188 -2.50 -2.03 -34.25
N LYS A 189 -1.91 -1.27 -35.18
CA LYS A 189 -2.00 0.20 -35.20
C LYS A 189 -3.45 0.68 -35.31
N GLU A 190 -4.25 -0.01 -36.10
CA GLU A 190 -5.67 0.30 -36.33
C GLU A 190 -6.49 0.20 -35.04
N VAL A 191 -6.11 -0.70 -34.12
CA VAL A 191 -6.79 -0.88 -32.82
C VAL A 191 -6.43 0.27 -31.87
N MET A 192 -5.19 0.74 -31.92
CA MET A 192 -4.73 1.89 -31.13
C MET A 192 -5.37 3.20 -31.60
N ASP A 193 -5.56 3.35 -32.91
CA ASP A 193 -6.23 4.52 -33.50
C ASP A 193 -7.73 4.51 -33.15
N TYR A 194 -8.39 3.34 -33.20
CA TYR A 194 -9.77 3.20 -32.72
C TYR A 194 -9.94 3.58 -31.24
N TRP A 195 -9.04 3.14 -30.36
CA TRP A 195 -9.11 3.49 -28.94
C TRP A 195 -8.85 4.97 -28.66
N ARG A 196 -8.09 5.66 -29.52
CA ARG A 196 -7.77 7.08 -29.37
C ARG A 196 -8.87 7.98 -29.91
N ASP A 197 -9.37 7.66 -31.10
CA ASP A 197 -10.14 8.62 -31.89
C ASP A 197 -11.65 8.28 -31.93
N ILE A 198 -12.04 7.03 -31.63
CA ILE A 198 -13.42 6.56 -31.83
C ILE A 198 -14.07 6.04 -30.53
N LEU A 199 -13.31 5.39 -29.65
CA LEU A 199 -13.86 4.77 -28.44
C LEU A 199 -14.27 5.83 -27.39
N PRO A 200 -15.56 5.90 -26.98
CA PRO A 200 -15.99 6.79 -25.91
C PRO A 200 -15.39 6.39 -24.55
N PRO A 201 -15.22 7.32 -23.61
CA PRO A 201 -14.80 6.97 -22.25
C PRO A 201 -15.81 6.02 -21.62
N VAL A 202 -15.34 5.13 -20.72
CA VAL A 202 -16.14 4.06 -20.10
C VAL A 202 -17.47 4.55 -19.51
N THR A 203 -17.45 5.73 -18.89
CA THR A 203 -18.63 6.37 -18.29
C THR A 203 -19.69 6.80 -19.32
N ALA A 204 -19.30 6.96 -20.59
CA ALA A 204 -20.19 7.30 -21.71
C ALA A 204 -20.53 6.09 -22.60
N GLN A 205 -19.98 4.90 -22.32
CA GLN A 205 -20.30 3.67 -23.06
C GLN A 205 -21.61 3.03 -22.59
N ALA A 206 -21.99 3.23 -21.33
CA ALA A 206 -23.25 2.71 -20.80
C ALA A 206 -24.39 3.70 -21.03
N SER A 207 -25.58 3.15 -21.33
CA SER A 207 -26.82 3.93 -21.48
C SER A 207 -27.24 4.67 -20.21
N HIS A 208 -26.89 4.13 -19.03
CA HIS A 208 -27.15 4.73 -17.73
C HIS A 208 -25.88 4.76 -16.89
N HIS A 209 -25.64 5.87 -16.20
CA HIS A 209 -24.48 6.01 -15.31
C HIS A 209 -24.49 4.98 -14.17
N ALA A 210 -25.68 4.63 -13.66
CA ALA A 210 -25.83 3.63 -12.60
C ALA A 210 -25.41 2.20 -13.03
N SER A 211 -25.49 1.87 -14.33
CA SER A 211 -25.06 0.56 -14.84
C SER A 211 -23.56 0.47 -15.10
N VAL A 212 -22.81 1.59 -15.08
CA VAL A 212 -21.37 1.59 -15.37
C VAL A 212 -20.61 0.71 -14.38
N MET A 213 -20.87 0.85 -13.08
CA MET A 213 -20.17 0.09 -12.05
C MET A 213 -20.50 -1.40 -12.12
N ALA A 214 -21.79 -1.75 -12.25
CA ALA A 214 -22.22 -3.13 -12.41
C ALA A 214 -21.58 -3.79 -13.65
N SER A 215 -21.51 -3.05 -14.76
CA SER A 215 -20.90 -3.50 -16.01
C SER A 215 -19.40 -3.72 -15.88
N LEU A 216 -18.70 -2.81 -15.19
CA LEU A 216 -17.27 -2.95 -14.91
C LEU A 216 -16.97 -4.14 -14.00
N MET A 217 -17.77 -4.33 -12.95
CA MET A 217 -17.62 -5.45 -12.04
C MET A 217 -17.83 -6.79 -12.76
N GLU A 218 -18.90 -6.92 -13.55
CA GLU A 218 -19.17 -8.14 -14.32
C GLU A 218 -18.04 -8.44 -15.30
N GLN A 219 -17.55 -7.42 -16.03
CA GLN A 219 -16.42 -7.62 -16.94
C GLN A 219 -15.16 -8.09 -16.19
N HIS A 220 -14.85 -7.50 -15.04
CA HIS A 220 -13.71 -7.90 -14.23
C HIS A 220 -13.87 -9.32 -13.67
N THR A 221 -15.07 -9.66 -13.20
CA THR A 221 -15.39 -11.01 -12.71
C THR A 221 -15.26 -12.04 -13.83
N ALA A 222 -15.75 -11.74 -15.04
CA ALA A 222 -15.61 -12.60 -16.21
C ALA A 222 -14.14 -12.80 -16.64
N GLU A 223 -13.31 -11.77 -16.53
CA GLU A 223 -11.87 -11.86 -16.81
C GLU A 223 -11.13 -12.72 -15.78
N LEU A 224 -11.43 -12.53 -14.49
CA LEU A 224 -10.86 -13.34 -13.41
C LEU A 224 -11.30 -14.80 -13.52
N SER A 225 -12.58 -15.06 -13.79
CA SER A 225 -13.09 -16.41 -13.96
C SER A 225 -12.45 -17.09 -15.17
N ALA A 226 -12.34 -16.38 -16.32
CA ALA A 226 -11.67 -16.91 -17.50
C ALA A 226 -10.18 -17.21 -17.26
N ALA A 227 -9.48 -16.37 -16.48
CA ALA A 227 -8.09 -16.61 -16.10
C ALA A 227 -7.95 -17.84 -15.18
N GLN A 228 -8.80 -17.96 -14.16
CA GLN A 228 -8.83 -19.12 -13.26
C GLN A 228 -9.19 -20.42 -13.99
N GLU A 229 -10.19 -20.39 -14.86
CA GLU A 229 -10.56 -21.52 -15.72
C GLU A 229 -9.42 -21.91 -16.66
N TRP A 230 -8.73 -20.93 -17.24
CA TRP A 230 -7.56 -21.18 -18.05
C TRP A 230 -6.41 -21.80 -17.26
N ASP A 231 -6.09 -21.27 -16.07
CA ASP A 231 -5.00 -21.79 -15.24
C ASP A 231 -5.29 -23.21 -14.77
N THR A 232 -6.54 -23.48 -14.35
CA THR A 232 -6.96 -24.83 -13.98
C THR A 232 -6.90 -25.80 -15.17
N GLU A 233 -7.39 -25.41 -16.34
CA GLU A 233 -7.30 -26.24 -17.55
C GLU A 233 -5.85 -26.46 -18.00
N TRP A 234 -5.03 -25.42 -17.97
CA TRP A 234 -3.63 -25.47 -18.35
C TRP A 234 -2.84 -26.39 -17.42
N ASN A 235 -3.03 -26.25 -16.11
CA ASN A 235 -2.34 -27.09 -15.12
C ASN A 235 -2.79 -28.55 -15.21
N ASN A 236 -4.08 -28.81 -15.45
CA ASN A 236 -4.61 -30.18 -15.49
C ASN A 236 -4.35 -30.90 -16.82
N GLN A 237 -4.58 -30.25 -17.96
CA GLN A 237 -4.56 -30.87 -19.29
C GLN A 237 -3.49 -30.26 -20.23
N GLY A 238 -3.21 -28.97 -20.07
CA GLY A 238 -2.24 -28.24 -20.88
C GLY A 238 -0.80 -28.73 -20.68
N LEU A 239 -0.33 -28.85 -19.44
CA LEU A 239 1.01 -29.32 -19.10
C LEU A 239 1.27 -30.75 -19.60
N LEU A 240 0.28 -31.64 -19.50
CA LEU A 240 0.38 -33.02 -19.97
C LEU A 240 0.44 -33.12 -21.50
N SER A 241 -0.03 -32.09 -22.22
CA SER A 241 -0.08 -32.09 -23.69
C SER A 241 1.27 -31.86 -24.37
N ARG A 242 2.29 -31.40 -23.62
CA ARG A 242 3.63 -31.02 -24.12
C ARG A 242 3.63 -30.00 -25.27
N LEU A 243 2.53 -29.29 -25.46
CA LEU A 243 2.39 -28.21 -26.44
C LEU A 243 2.75 -26.88 -25.79
N THR A 244 3.08 -25.87 -26.59
CA THR A 244 3.12 -24.50 -26.07
C THR A 244 1.69 -24.01 -25.76
N PRO A 245 1.51 -23.04 -24.84
CA PRO A 245 0.19 -22.48 -24.53
C PRO A 245 -0.58 -22.00 -25.76
N GLN A 246 0.12 -21.43 -26.74
CA GLN A 246 -0.46 -20.91 -27.97
C GLN A 246 -0.89 -22.03 -28.94
N GLU A 247 -0.10 -23.09 -29.07
CA GLU A 247 -0.46 -24.27 -29.87
C GLU A 247 -1.58 -25.08 -29.24
N TYR A 248 -1.61 -25.18 -27.91
CA TYR A 248 -2.71 -25.80 -27.19
C TYR A 248 -4.02 -25.06 -27.45
N ARG A 249 -4.02 -23.72 -27.34
CA ARG A 249 -5.18 -22.88 -27.64
C ARG A 249 -5.65 -23.02 -29.09
N SER A 250 -4.75 -23.02 -30.07
CA SER A 250 -5.11 -23.17 -31.49
C SER A 250 -5.68 -24.55 -31.80
N ARG A 251 -5.12 -25.61 -31.20
CA ARG A 251 -5.62 -26.99 -31.34
C ARG A 251 -6.97 -27.19 -30.65
N LYS A 252 -7.17 -26.60 -29.47
CA LYS A 252 -8.47 -26.61 -28.78
C LYS A 252 -9.52 -25.89 -29.62
N LEU A 253 -9.20 -24.70 -30.12
CA LEU A 253 -10.10 -23.89 -30.93
C LEU A 253 -10.50 -24.59 -32.24
N THR A 254 -9.56 -25.25 -32.92
CA THR A 254 -9.87 -26.04 -34.13
C THR A 254 -10.75 -27.25 -33.84
N ARG A 255 -10.52 -27.96 -32.72
CA ARG A 255 -11.40 -29.05 -32.26
C ARG A 255 -12.81 -28.55 -31.93
N LEU A 256 -12.91 -27.44 -31.20
CA LEU A 256 -14.19 -26.81 -30.86
C LEU A 256 -14.94 -26.36 -32.12
N ARG A 257 -14.26 -25.70 -33.05
CA ARG A 257 -14.87 -25.30 -34.34
C ARG A 257 -15.40 -26.49 -35.11
N LYS A 258 -14.63 -27.58 -35.23
CA LYS A 258 -15.09 -28.81 -35.87
C LYS A 258 -16.30 -29.39 -35.16
N ARG A 259 -16.29 -29.45 -33.82
CA ARG A 259 -17.43 -29.94 -33.04
C ARG A 259 -18.68 -29.07 -33.23
N ILE A 260 -18.53 -27.74 -33.21
CA ILE A 260 -19.64 -26.81 -33.46
C ILE A 260 -20.16 -26.99 -34.89
N GLU A 261 -19.27 -27.11 -35.87
CA GLU A 261 -19.64 -27.33 -37.27
C GLU A 261 -20.37 -28.65 -37.48
N GLU A 262 -19.92 -29.73 -36.84
CA GLU A 262 -20.59 -31.04 -36.81
C GLU A 262 -21.99 -30.93 -36.19
N GLN A 263 -22.10 -30.22 -35.06
CA GLN A 263 -23.38 -30.04 -34.34
C GLN A 263 -24.36 -29.15 -35.09
N LEU A 264 -23.89 -28.08 -35.74
CA LEU A 264 -24.71 -27.25 -36.61
C LEU A 264 -25.16 -28.02 -37.86
N ARG A 265 -24.31 -28.89 -38.42
CA ARG A 265 -24.69 -29.80 -39.50
C ARG A 265 -25.72 -30.83 -39.04
N SER A 266 -25.57 -31.41 -37.85
CA SER A 266 -26.55 -32.37 -37.32
C SER A 266 -27.88 -31.71 -36.96
N ALA A 267 -27.87 -30.47 -36.47
CA ALA A 267 -29.08 -29.69 -36.20
C ALA A 267 -29.77 -29.19 -37.49
N ALA A 268 -29.01 -29.01 -38.58
CA ALA A 268 -29.53 -28.60 -39.88
C ALA A 268 -30.08 -29.77 -40.72
N LEU A 269 -29.74 -31.02 -40.37
CA LEU A 269 -30.32 -32.21 -41.01
C LEU A 269 -31.74 -32.44 -40.46
N PRO A 270 -32.77 -32.55 -41.31
CA PRO A 270 -34.10 -32.96 -40.86
C PRO A 270 -34.02 -34.38 -40.31
N HIS A 271 -34.49 -34.59 -39.08
CA HIS A 271 -34.58 -35.91 -38.48
C HIS A 271 -35.54 -36.78 -39.32
N PRO A 272 -35.20 -38.05 -39.68
CA PRO A 272 -36.01 -38.87 -40.58
C PRO A 272 -37.37 -39.31 -40.02
N GLU A 273 -37.77 -38.86 -38.83
CA GLU A 273 -39.01 -39.25 -38.16
C GLU A 273 -39.77 -38.05 -37.58
N SER A 274 -40.13 -37.07 -38.43
CA SER A 274 -41.23 -36.14 -38.12
C SER A 274 -42.05 -35.80 -39.36
N SER A 275 -42.46 -36.85 -40.08
CA SER A 275 -43.67 -36.76 -40.89
C SER A 275 -44.86 -36.83 -39.92
N PHE A 276 -45.23 -35.72 -39.27
CA PHE A 276 -46.58 -35.37 -38.81
C PHE A 276 -46.49 -34.11 -37.93
N GLY A 277 -47.24 -33.07 -38.31
CA GLY A 277 -47.13 -31.72 -37.77
C GLY A 277 -47.47 -31.58 -36.29
N GLY A 278 -46.61 -30.88 -35.57
CA GLY A 278 -46.85 -30.31 -34.23
C GLY A 278 -45.85 -29.18 -33.95
N PRO A 279 -46.23 -28.13 -33.21
CA PRO A 279 -45.39 -26.94 -33.05
C PRO A 279 -44.11 -27.28 -32.27
N ARG A 280 -42.98 -26.78 -32.78
CA ARG A 280 -41.63 -26.93 -32.22
C ARG A 280 -41.62 -26.58 -30.73
N SER A 281 -41.51 -27.60 -29.89
CA SER A 281 -41.38 -27.45 -28.44
C SER A 281 -39.94 -27.06 -28.08
N THR A 282 -39.80 -26.04 -27.25
CA THR A 282 -38.56 -25.34 -26.87
C THR A 282 -37.65 -26.14 -25.92
N SER A 283 -37.70 -27.47 -25.93
CA SER A 283 -36.88 -28.33 -25.04
C SER A 283 -35.44 -28.51 -25.51
N ASP A 284 -35.13 -28.14 -26.75
CA ASP A 284 -33.88 -28.49 -27.45
C ASP A 284 -32.65 -27.67 -26.98
N LEU A 285 -32.86 -26.46 -26.44
CA LEU A 285 -31.74 -25.61 -26.01
C LEU A 285 -31.09 -26.10 -24.71
N GLY A 286 -31.88 -26.70 -23.81
CA GLY A 286 -31.40 -27.21 -22.53
C GLY A 286 -30.48 -28.41 -22.71
N GLU A 287 -30.83 -29.31 -23.62
CA GLU A 287 -30.05 -30.49 -23.97
C GLU A 287 -28.74 -30.11 -24.69
N LEU A 288 -28.82 -29.11 -25.58
CA LEU A 288 -27.66 -28.56 -26.28
C LEU A 288 -26.65 -27.92 -25.31
N LEU A 289 -27.11 -27.16 -24.31
CA LEU A 289 -26.26 -26.54 -23.30
C LEU A 289 -25.61 -27.55 -22.34
N GLN A 290 -26.28 -28.68 -22.05
CA GLN A 290 -25.72 -29.75 -21.24
C GLN A 290 -24.53 -30.45 -21.91
N THR A 291 -24.52 -30.55 -23.24
CA THR A 291 -23.39 -31.17 -23.97
C THR A 291 -22.10 -30.32 -23.98
N PHE A 292 -22.20 -29.01 -23.71
CA PHE A 292 -21.04 -28.12 -23.53
C PHE A 292 -20.48 -28.15 -22.11
N ARG A 293 -21.29 -28.54 -21.11
CA ARG A 293 -20.89 -28.63 -19.71
C ARG A 293 -20.22 -29.98 -19.48
N GLY A 294 -18.90 -30.03 -19.68
CA GLY A 294 -18.10 -31.24 -19.55
C GLY A 294 -18.35 -31.96 -18.21
N SER A 295 -19.05 -33.09 -18.28
CA SER A 295 -19.16 -34.08 -17.22
C SER A 295 -18.84 -35.43 -17.85
N ALA A 296 -17.73 -36.03 -17.43
CA ALA A 296 -17.48 -37.46 -17.56
C ALA A 296 -17.87 -38.14 -16.24
N PRO A 297 -18.28 -39.41 -16.29
CA PRO A 297 -17.37 -40.43 -15.76
C PRO A 297 -16.99 -41.51 -16.79
N PRO A 298 -15.94 -42.29 -16.50
CA PRO A 298 -15.32 -43.23 -17.42
C PRO A 298 -15.99 -44.61 -17.33
N GLU A 299 -16.25 -45.25 -18.47
CA GLU A 299 -16.26 -46.71 -18.67
C GLU A 299 -17.05 -47.03 -19.95
N GLN A 300 -16.33 -47.31 -21.04
CA GLN A 300 -16.58 -48.47 -21.90
C GLN A 300 -15.60 -48.44 -23.08
N ILE A 301 -14.53 -49.20 -22.88
CA ILE A 301 -13.76 -49.83 -23.93
C ILE A 301 -14.73 -50.77 -24.68
N LEU A 302 -14.82 -50.64 -26.01
CA LEU A 302 -14.61 -51.72 -26.98
C LEU A 302 -15.30 -51.47 -28.33
N SER A 303 -14.44 -51.40 -29.34
CA SER A 303 -14.49 -52.24 -30.56
C SER A 303 -15.38 -51.83 -31.74
N LYS A 304 -14.80 -52.16 -32.92
CA LYS A 304 -15.32 -52.21 -34.30
C LYS A 304 -15.17 -50.89 -35.06
N GLY A 305 -14.51 -50.85 -36.21
CA GLY A 305 -13.98 -51.91 -37.04
C GLY A 305 -13.78 -51.32 -38.44
N THR A 306 -12.54 -51.39 -38.91
CA THR A 306 -12.10 -51.09 -40.28
C THR A 306 -12.86 -51.91 -41.31
N HIS A 307 -13.39 -51.28 -42.37
CA HIS A 307 -13.55 -51.93 -43.67
C HIS A 307 -13.20 -50.96 -44.79
N PHE A 308 -12.14 -51.33 -45.51
CA PHE A 308 -11.66 -50.71 -46.73
C PHE A 308 -12.35 -51.37 -47.94
N THR A 309 -12.21 -50.71 -49.10
CA THR A 309 -12.57 -51.12 -50.48
C THR A 309 -13.97 -50.72 -50.97
N HIS A 310 -14.04 -49.75 -51.89
CA HIS A 310 -14.12 -50.04 -53.33
C HIS A 310 -14.09 -48.73 -54.16
N THR A 311 -13.08 -48.60 -55.00
CA THR A 311 -12.90 -47.57 -56.04
C THR A 311 -13.69 -47.93 -57.29
N GLN A 312 -14.48 -47.04 -57.87
CA GLN A 312 -14.48 -46.81 -59.32
C GLN A 312 -15.30 -45.57 -59.74
N LYS A 313 -14.87 -45.04 -60.87
CA LYS A 313 -15.13 -43.73 -61.47
C LYS A 313 -16.54 -43.67 -62.09
N PHE A 314 -17.12 -42.48 -62.23
CA PHE A 314 -17.35 -41.84 -63.53
C PHE A 314 -17.90 -40.41 -63.37
N THR A 315 -17.52 -39.63 -64.38
CA THR A 315 -17.74 -38.23 -64.72
C THR A 315 -19.21 -37.80 -64.76
N PHE A 316 -19.52 -36.55 -64.44
CA PHE A 316 -20.09 -35.57 -65.39
C PHE A 316 -20.15 -34.16 -64.78
N THR A 317 -20.00 -33.21 -65.69
CA THR A 317 -19.83 -31.76 -65.62
C THR A 317 -20.98 -30.96 -64.98
N PRO A 318 -20.71 -29.84 -64.29
CA PRO A 318 -21.67 -28.75 -64.15
C PRO A 318 -21.45 -27.68 -65.23
N VAL A 319 -22.51 -27.45 -66.00
CA VAL A 319 -22.70 -26.29 -66.88
C VAL A 319 -22.83 -25.03 -66.03
N ARG A 320 -22.11 -23.99 -66.45
CA ARG A 320 -22.10 -22.63 -65.89
C ARG A 320 -22.85 -21.69 -66.83
N THR A 321 -23.46 -20.66 -66.25
CA THR A 321 -23.64 -19.24 -66.69
C THR A 321 -25.08 -18.74 -66.48
N PRO A 322 -25.34 -17.42 -66.39
CA PRO A 322 -24.54 -16.29 -65.88
C PRO A 322 -25.34 -15.41 -64.87
N PRO A 323 -24.76 -14.31 -64.34
CA PRO A 323 -25.19 -13.01 -64.89
C PRO A 323 -24.03 -12.03 -65.15
N ALA A 324 -24.39 -11.01 -65.92
CA ALA A 324 -23.53 -10.08 -66.63
C ALA A 324 -23.12 -8.84 -65.82
N LYS A 325 -21.90 -8.35 -66.08
CA LYS A 325 -21.58 -6.92 -66.22
C LYS A 325 -20.72 -6.75 -67.48
N ARG A 326 -21.16 -5.82 -68.35
CA ARG A 326 -20.55 -5.39 -69.64
C ARG A 326 -19.27 -4.58 -69.37
N LYS A 327 -18.13 -4.88 -70.03
CA LYS A 327 -17.59 -4.39 -71.33
C LYS A 327 -17.24 -2.89 -71.31
N VAL A 328 -16.05 -2.50 -71.76
CA VAL A 328 -15.64 -2.35 -73.19
C VAL A 328 -14.10 -2.51 -73.31
N THR A 329 -13.63 -3.55 -74.02
CA THR A 329 -12.83 -3.57 -75.29
C THR A 329 -11.32 -3.34 -75.05
N ASP A 330 -10.38 -4.09 -75.63
CA ASP A 330 -10.18 -4.34 -77.06
C ASP A 330 -9.61 -5.73 -77.44
N SER A 331 -9.88 -6.07 -78.71
CA SER A 331 -9.41 -7.13 -79.61
C SER A 331 -7.90 -7.43 -79.54
N ALA A 332 -7.46 -8.68 -79.45
CA ALA A 332 -7.34 -9.72 -80.49
C ALA A 332 -6.10 -9.61 -81.40
N ALA A 333 -5.19 -10.59 -81.26
CA ALA A 333 -4.44 -11.25 -82.33
C ALA A 333 -3.68 -12.45 -81.70
N VAL A 334 -4.14 -13.67 -81.91
CA VAL A 334 -3.60 -14.67 -82.87
C VAL A 334 -2.12 -15.01 -82.62
N THR A 335 -1.99 -16.22 -82.08
CA THR A 335 -0.86 -17.15 -82.03
C THR A 335 0.07 -17.17 -83.24
N SER A 336 1.38 -17.29 -82.98
CA SER A 336 2.18 -18.47 -83.42
C SER A 336 3.60 -18.48 -82.85
N SER A 337 3.97 -19.66 -82.32
CA SER A 337 5.30 -20.31 -82.33
C SER A 337 6.52 -19.68 -81.66
N ILE A 338 7.02 -20.40 -80.65
CA ILE A 338 8.38 -20.34 -80.07
C ILE A 338 9.36 -20.98 -81.06
N PRO A 339 10.61 -20.49 -81.18
CA PRO A 339 11.72 -21.30 -80.69
C PRO A 339 12.79 -20.49 -79.94
N THR A 340 13.21 -21.06 -78.81
CA THR A 340 14.40 -20.73 -78.03
C THR A 340 15.66 -20.64 -78.88
N GLY A 341 16.38 -19.52 -78.81
CA GLY A 341 17.72 -19.34 -79.37
C GLY A 341 18.47 -18.29 -78.56
N ARG A 342 19.66 -18.65 -78.08
CA ARG A 342 20.57 -17.80 -77.29
C ARG A 342 20.81 -16.47 -78.02
N GLN A 343 20.52 -15.34 -77.38
CA GLN A 343 20.79 -14.00 -77.90
C GLN A 343 22.05 -13.43 -77.25
N SER A 344 22.94 -12.90 -78.09
CA SER A 344 24.21 -12.25 -77.75
C SER A 344 24.00 -10.75 -77.48
N ASP A 345 25.02 -10.10 -76.92
CA ASP A 345 25.02 -8.68 -76.50
C ASP A 345 24.57 -7.65 -77.56
N ALA A 346 24.48 -8.03 -78.83
CA ALA A 346 23.94 -7.18 -79.91
C ALA A 346 22.43 -6.90 -79.76
N ASP A 347 21.66 -7.82 -79.16
CA ASP A 347 20.20 -7.67 -78.99
C ASP A 347 19.83 -6.75 -77.82
N ILE A 348 20.76 -6.52 -76.89
CA ILE A 348 20.58 -5.54 -75.79
C ILE A 348 20.78 -4.12 -76.36
N GLN A 349 21.81 -3.90 -77.18
CA GLN A 349 22.08 -2.59 -77.78
C GLN A 349 20.92 -2.06 -78.64
N LEU A 350 20.25 -2.96 -79.38
CA LEU A 350 19.09 -2.62 -80.22
C LEU A 350 17.88 -2.19 -79.39
N ARG A 351 17.59 -2.87 -78.27
CA ARG A 351 16.51 -2.47 -77.35
C ARG A 351 16.76 -1.13 -76.68
N HIS A 352 18.00 -0.86 -76.28
CA HIS A 352 18.36 0.46 -75.73
C HIS A 352 18.20 1.58 -76.78
N GLN A 353 18.47 1.30 -78.06
CA GLN A 353 18.31 2.28 -79.14
C GLN A 353 16.83 2.52 -79.49
N GLU A 354 16.00 1.48 -79.43
CA GLU A 354 14.54 1.60 -79.57
C GLU A 354 13.89 2.34 -78.38
N GLU A 355 14.36 2.10 -77.16
CA GLU A 355 13.91 2.84 -75.97
C GLU A 355 14.26 4.33 -76.05
N LEU A 356 15.49 4.67 -76.48
CA LEU A 356 15.91 6.06 -76.71
C LEU A 356 15.09 6.74 -77.81
N ALA A 357 14.79 6.03 -78.92
CA ALA A 357 13.93 6.56 -79.97
C ALA A 357 12.49 6.81 -79.47
N SER A 358 11.96 5.91 -78.63
CA SER A 358 10.63 6.08 -78.02
C SER A 358 10.58 7.27 -77.05
N LEU A 359 11.63 7.47 -76.25
CA LEU A 359 11.76 8.60 -75.34
C LEU A 359 11.92 9.91 -76.11
N GLN A 360 12.67 9.90 -77.21
CA GLN A 360 12.85 11.08 -78.07
C GLN A 360 11.54 11.48 -78.76
N GLN A 361 10.74 10.49 -79.19
CA GLN A 361 9.40 10.72 -79.75
C GLN A 361 8.43 11.27 -78.69
N GLN A 362 8.45 10.72 -77.47
CA GLN A 362 7.64 11.24 -76.36
C GLN A 362 8.05 12.67 -75.99
N PHE A 363 9.34 12.98 -76.01
CA PHE A 363 9.83 14.34 -75.73
C PHE A 363 9.40 15.33 -76.81
N GLN A 364 9.46 14.95 -78.09
CA GLN A 364 8.97 15.78 -79.19
C GLN A 364 7.47 16.05 -79.09
N GLN A 365 6.69 15.04 -78.69
CA GLN A 365 5.26 15.19 -78.49
C GLN A 365 4.96 16.11 -77.30
N LEU A 366 5.71 15.99 -76.21
CA LEU A 366 5.58 16.87 -75.06
C LEU A 366 5.95 18.32 -75.41
N CYS A 367 7.00 18.55 -76.22
CA CYS A 367 7.33 19.88 -76.72
C CYS A 367 6.21 20.46 -77.59
N SER A 368 5.60 19.67 -78.48
CA SER A 368 4.46 20.15 -79.28
C SER A 368 3.21 20.46 -78.44
N ASP A 369 2.98 19.72 -77.36
CA ASP A 369 1.86 19.97 -76.45
C ASP A 369 2.10 21.26 -75.63
N VAL A 370 3.34 21.52 -75.22
CA VAL A 370 3.73 22.78 -74.55
C VAL A 370 3.56 23.98 -75.48
N ASP A 371 3.98 23.87 -76.75
CA ASP A 371 3.80 24.94 -77.74
C ASP A 371 2.32 25.20 -78.08
N GLN A 372 1.48 24.16 -78.05
CA GLN A 372 0.03 24.35 -78.19
C GLN A 372 -0.57 25.06 -76.97
N LEU A 373 -0.12 24.74 -75.75
CA LEU A 373 -0.59 25.38 -74.53
C LEU A 373 -0.20 26.87 -74.46
N THR A 374 1.01 27.23 -74.90
CA THR A 374 1.46 28.64 -74.92
C THR A 374 0.64 29.49 -75.90
N VAL A 375 0.37 28.98 -77.10
CA VAL A 375 -0.49 29.65 -78.08
C VAL A 375 -1.93 29.80 -77.57
N LEU A 376 -2.44 28.81 -76.83
CA LEU A 376 -3.78 28.84 -76.26
C LEU A 376 -3.91 29.89 -75.15
N ASP A 377 -2.88 30.07 -74.34
CA ASP A 377 -2.85 31.13 -73.31
C ASP A 377 -2.66 32.53 -73.90
N GLU A 378 -1.86 32.70 -74.96
CA GLU A 378 -1.79 33.97 -75.69
C GLU A 378 -3.14 34.35 -76.34
N LEU A 379 -3.84 33.37 -76.91
CA LEU A 379 -5.19 33.57 -77.47
C LEU A 379 -6.19 33.96 -76.37
N LYS A 380 -6.16 33.32 -75.20
CA LYS A 380 -7.00 33.71 -74.04
C LYS A 380 -6.73 35.14 -73.60
N GLN A 381 -5.46 35.53 -73.48
CA GLN A 381 -5.10 36.91 -73.12
C GLN A 381 -5.58 37.93 -74.16
N ARG A 382 -5.49 37.62 -75.45
CA ARG A 382 -6.01 38.50 -76.52
C ARG A 382 -7.54 38.58 -76.53
N VAL A 383 -8.24 37.48 -76.26
CA VAL A 383 -9.70 37.47 -76.15
C VAL A 383 -10.16 38.32 -74.96
N LEU A 384 -9.52 38.17 -73.80
CA LEU A 384 -9.78 39.02 -72.63
C LEU A 384 -9.54 40.50 -72.95
N GLY A 385 -8.38 40.84 -73.54
CA GLY A 385 -8.06 42.22 -73.92
C GLY A 385 -9.00 42.81 -74.98
N ASN A 386 -9.50 41.99 -75.91
CA ASN A 386 -10.50 42.43 -76.89
C ASN A 386 -11.87 42.64 -76.25
N SER A 387 -12.29 41.77 -75.32
CA SER A 387 -13.52 41.95 -74.53
C SER A 387 -13.49 43.26 -73.74
N GLU A 388 -12.38 43.55 -73.05
CA GLU A 388 -12.21 44.81 -72.31
C GLU A 388 -12.27 46.04 -73.24
N LYS A 389 -11.71 45.95 -74.45
CA LYS A 389 -11.77 47.04 -75.44
C LYS A 389 -13.18 47.22 -76.01
N GLU A 390 -13.91 46.14 -76.25
CA GLU A 390 -15.29 46.16 -76.71
C GLU A 390 -16.20 46.79 -75.64
N GLU A 391 -16.03 46.40 -74.38
CA GLU A 391 -16.75 47.00 -73.24
C GLU A 391 -16.43 48.49 -73.11
N ARG A 392 -15.16 48.89 -73.20
CA ARG A 392 -14.78 50.32 -73.20
C ARG A 392 -15.39 51.08 -74.37
N LYS A 393 -15.46 50.47 -75.56
CA LYS A 393 -16.10 51.08 -76.73
C LYS A 393 -17.61 51.21 -76.53
N GLN A 394 -18.27 50.21 -75.96
CA GLN A 394 -19.69 50.27 -75.61
C GLN A 394 -19.99 51.35 -74.56
N VAL A 395 -19.16 51.47 -73.52
CA VAL A 395 -19.27 52.54 -72.52
C VAL A 395 -19.12 53.90 -73.19
N LYS A 396 -18.09 54.11 -74.02
CA LYS A 396 -17.88 55.37 -74.74
C LYS A 396 -19.04 55.73 -75.67
N ASN A 397 -19.58 54.78 -76.42
CA ASN A 397 -20.73 55.00 -77.28
C ASN A 397 -21.96 55.42 -76.46
N LYS A 398 -22.26 54.71 -75.37
CA LYS A 398 -23.35 55.07 -74.44
C LYS A 398 -23.12 56.45 -73.80
N THR A 399 -21.88 56.84 -73.50
CA THR A 399 -21.54 58.18 -73.02
C THR A 399 -21.84 59.24 -74.07
N ILE A 400 -21.55 58.97 -75.35
CA ILE A 400 -21.84 59.89 -76.45
C ILE A 400 -23.36 60.07 -76.63
N ASP A 401 -24.13 58.99 -76.53
CA ASP A 401 -25.60 59.04 -76.65
C ASP A 401 -26.27 59.86 -75.54
N LEU A 402 -25.62 60.02 -74.38
CA LEU A 402 -26.14 60.77 -73.23
C LEU A 402 -25.79 62.27 -73.23
N LEU A 403 -24.93 62.73 -74.16
CA LEU A 403 -24.49 64.13 -74.28
C LEU A 403 -25.59 65.16 -74.65
N PRO A 404 -26.63 64.84 -75.45
CA PRO A 404 -27.64 65.82 -75.83
C PRO A 404 -28.43 66.43 -74.66
N ASP A 405 -28.58 65.69 -73.55
CA ASP A 405 -29.27 66.12 -72.30
C ASP A 405 -28.31 66.01 -71.09
N ALA A 406 -27.09 66.54 -71.23
CA ALA A 406 -26.00 66.32 -70.28
C ALA A 406 -26.34 66.70 -68.83
N ASP A 407 -26.96 67.87 -68.59
CA ASP A 407 -27.21 68.38 -67.23
C ASP A 407 -28.26 67.55 -66.47
N ASN A 408 -29.36 67.19 -67.15
CA ASN A 408 -30.41 66.34 -66.56
C ASN A 408 -29.93 64.91 -66.33
N ASN A 409 -29.11 64.37 -67.24
CA ASN A 409 -28.53 63.03 -67.09
C ASN A 409 -27.48 62.99 -65.98
N LEU A 410 -26.68 64.06 -65.81
CA LEU A 410 -25.72 64.19 -64.73
C LEU A 410 -26.41 64.19 -63.35
N LEU A 411 -27.50 64.95 -63.18
CA LEU A 411 -28.27 64.97 -61.93
C LEU A 411 -28.85 63.59 -61.58
N LYS A 412 -29.40 62.87 -62.58
CA LYS A 412 -29.92 61.51 -62.38
C LYS A 412 -28.81 60.52 -62.01
N LEU A 413 -27.64 60.63 -62.65
CA LEU A 413 -26.49 59.79 -62.33
C LEU A 413 -25.92 60.10 -60.94
N GLN A 414 -25.85 61.37 -60.55
CA GLN A 414 -25.47 61.78 -59.19
C GLN A 414 -26.42 61.19 -58.17
N ALA A 415 -27.74 61.31 -58.36
CA ALA A 415 -28.74 60.71 -57.48
C ALA A 415 -28.61 59.16 -57.40
N LEU A 416 -28.30 58.50 -58.52
CA LEU A 416 -28.10 57.04 -58.56
C LEU A 416 -26.81 56.63 -57.83
N VAL A 417 -25.73 57.42 -57.99
CA VAL A 417 -24.45 57.24 -57.29
C VAL A 417 -24.60 57.49 -55.79
N GLU A 418 -25.31 58.53 -55.38
CA GLU A 418 -25.62 58.80 -53.97
C GLU A 418 -26.49 57.67 -53.38
N ALA A 419 -27.51 57.21 -54.10
CA ALA A 419 -28.33 56.09 -53.68
C ALA A 419 -27.55 54.76 -53.64
N SER A 420 -26.57 54.54 -54.52
CA SER A 420 -25.71 53.35 -54.48
C SER A 420 -24.68 53.44 -53.35
N ALA A 421 -24.06 54.60 -53.12
CA ALA A 421 -23.16 54.86 -52.00
C ALA A 421 -23.87 54.66 -50.66
N ASN A 422 -25.07 55.21 -50.50
CA ASN A 422 -25.90 55.01 -49.30
C ASN A 422 -26.26 53.54 -49.09
N ARG A 423 -26.57 52.79 -50.17
CA ARG A 423 -26.79 51.34 -50.08
C ARG A 423 -25.54 50.59 -49.62
N VAL A 424 -24.36 50.93 -50.14
CA VAL A 424 -23.09 50.30 -49.74
C VAL A 424 -22.77 50.59 -48.27
N VAL A 425 -22.95 51.83 -47.81
CA VAL A 425 -22.76 52.19 -46.39
C VAL A 425 -23.73 51.44 -45.49
N ASN A 426 -25.00 51.33 -45.88
CA ASN A 426 -26.00 50.57 -45.12
C ASN A 426 -25.62 49.08 -45.06
N LEU A 427 -25.20 48.47 -46.18
CA LEU A 427 -24.73 47.09 -46.20
C LEU A 427 -23.47 46.90 -45.35
N ALA A 428 -22.51 47.82 -45.38
CA ALA A 428 -21.33 47.78 -44.52
C ALA A 428 -21.72 47.86 -43.04
N SER A 429 -22.69 48.70 -42.68
CA SER A 429 -23.19 48.78 -41.30
C SER A 429 -23.90 47.50 -40.84
N GLN A 430 -24.66 46.85 -41.74
CA GLN A 430 -25.31 45.56 -41.44
C GLN A 430 -24.26 44.45 -41.31
N TRP A 431 -23.26 44.43 -42.19
CA TRP A 431 -22.14 43.50 -42.10
C TRP A 431 -21.36 43.67 -40.79
N GLU A 432 -21.06 44.90 -40.38
CA GLU A 432 -20.31 45.16 -39.15
C GLU A 432 -21.06 44.70 -37.91
N LYS A 433 -22.40 44.86 -37.88
CA LYS A 433 -23.26 44.31 -36.81
C LYS A 433 -23.13 42.80 -36.64
N HIS A 434 -22.82 42.05 -37.70
CA HIS A 434 -22.61 40.60 -37.64
C HIS A 434 -21.13 40.22 -37.48
N ARG A 435 -20.21 40.97 -38.10
CA ARG A 435 -18.78 40.71 -38.04
C ARG A 435 -18.20 40.94 -36.65
N ALA A 436 -18.55 42.05 -35.99
CA ALA A 436 -18.04 42.38 -34.67
C ALA A 436 -18.31 41.28 -33.62
N PRO A 437 -19.56 40.79 -33.42
CA PRO A 437 -19.81 39.72 -32.44
C PRO A 437 -19.12 38.41 -32.80
N LEU A 438 -18.99 38.05 -34.08
CA LEU A 438 -18.26 36.85 -34.50
C LEU A 438 -16.76 36.94 -34.20
N ILE A 439 -16.15 38.13 -34.34
CA ILE A 439 -14.74 38.34 -33.99
C ILE A 439 -14.56 38.26 -32.47
N ASP A 440 -15.47 38.84 -31.69
CA ASP A 440 -15.42 38.78 -30.23
C ASP A 440 -15.64 37.36 -29.71
N GLU A 441 -16.55 36.60 -30.32
CA GLU A 441 -16.75 35.18 -30.03
C GLU A 441 -15.49 34.36 -30.39
N HIS A 442 -14.89 34.59 -31.55
CA HIS A 442 -13.64 33.93 -31.94
C HIS A 442 -12.50 34.25 -30.96
N ARG A 443 -12.38 35.51 -30.51
CA ARG A 443 -11.39 35.90 -29.50
C ARG A 443 -11.65 35.21 -28.17
N ARG A 444 -12.90 35.19 -27.71
CA ARG A 444 -13.31 34.50 -26.48
C ARG A 444 -13.00 32.99 -26.55
N LEU A 445 -13.35 32.33 -27.65
CA LEU A 445 -13.06 30.91 -27.85
C LEU A 445 -11.56 30.64 -27.86
N LYS A 446 -10.76 31.50 -28.51
CA LYS A 446 -9.30 31.39 -28.52
C LYS A 446 -8.70 31.54 -27.12
N GLU A 447 -9.22 32.45 -26.30
CA GLU A 447 -8.80 32.62 -24.92
C GLU A 447 -9.16 31.41 -24.05
N ILE A 448 -10.37 30.85 -24.22
CA ILE A 448 -10.79 29.62 -23.53
C ILE A 448 -9.87 28.45 -23.90
N CYS A 449 -9.57 28.24 -25.19
CA CYS A 449 -8.66 27.19 -25.61
C CYS A 449 -7.25 27.38 -24.99
N SER A 450 -6.72 28.61 -25.03
CA SER A 450 -5.42 28.91 -24.42
C SER A 450 -5.39 28.65 -22.92
N ASN A 451 -6.46 28.99 -22.20
CA ASN A 451 -6.56 28.72 -20.77
C ASN A 451 -6.65 27.22 -20.48
N GLN A 452 -7.41 26.48 -21.29
CA GLN A 452 -7.51 25.02 -21.18
C GLN A 452 -6.17 24.33 -21.46
N ASP A 453 -5.40 24.80 -22.44
CA ASP A 453 -4.05 24.31 -22.74
C ASP A 453 -3.10 24.55 -21.57
N LEU A 454 -3.13 25.75 -20.96
CA LEU A 454 -2.34 26.06 -19.77
C LEU A 454 -2.71 25.18 -18.57
N GLU A 455 -4.01 24.99 -18.31
CA GLU A 455 -4.47 24.10 -17.24
C GLU A 455 -4.07 22.65 -17.49
N SER A 456 -4.19 22.15 -18.72
CA SER A 456 -3.79 20.80 -19.08
C SER A 456 -2.28 20.59 -18.89
N SER A 457 -1.46 21.57 -19.30
CA SER A 457 -0.02 21.57 -19.11
C SER A 457 0.36 21.56 -17.62
N ARG A 458 -0.35 22.36 -16.80
CA ARG A 458 -0.16 22.36 -15.35
C ARG A 458 -0.51 21.00 -14.74
N LYS A 459 -1.67 20.43 -15.07
CA LYS A 459 -2.09 19.09 -14.61
C LYS A 459 -1.08 18.01 -15.03
N LEU A 460 -0.54 18.08 -16.25
CA LEU A 460 0.51 17.16 -16.72
C LEU A 460 1.81 17.31 -15.92
N SER A 461 2.21 18.52 -15.55
CA SER A 461 3.36 18.77 -14.69
C SER A 461 3.17 18.20 -13.28
N GLU A 462 1.97 18.38 -12.71
CA GLU A 462 1.60 17.83 -11.40
C GLU A 462 1.61 16.29 -11.42
N ILE A 463 1.06 15.66 -12.47
CA ILE A 463 1.10 14.19 -12.66
C ILE A 463 2.54 13.70 -12.75
N LYS A 464 3.41 14.37 -13.52
CA LYS A 464 4.84 14.01 -13.60
C LYS A 464 5.52 14.09 -12.24
N SER A 465 5.25 15.14 -11.46
CA SER A 465 5.77 15.27 -10.09
C SER A 465 5.29 14.14 -9.18
N LEU A 466 4.01 13.77 -9.25
CA LEU A 466 3.45 12.68 -8.45
C LEU A 466 4.06 11.32 -8.84
N HIS A 467 4.24 11.05 -10.13
CA HIS A 467 4.91 9.82 -10.58
C HIS A 467 6.34 9.73 -10.06
N GLU A 468 7.09 10.83 -10.05
CA GLU A 468 8.44 10.84 -9.51
C GLU A 468 8.45 10.58 -8.00
N LYS A 469 7.52 11.18 -7.23
CA LYS A 469 7.36 10.90 -5.80
C LYS A 469 7.00 9.44 -5.53
N ILE A 470 6.10 8.86 -6.32
CA ILE A 470 5.74 7.44 -6.22
C ILE A 470 6.96 6.56 -6.49
N ARG A 471 7.76 6.88 -7.52
CA ARG A 471 8.99 6.14 -7.86
C ARG A 471 9.96 6.15 -6.69
N VAL A 472 10.28 7.34 -6.16
CA VAL A 472 11.19 7.49 -5.01
C VAL A 472 10.68 6.74 -3.79
N SER A 473 9.41 6.90 -3.43
CA SER A 473 8.81 6.21 -2.29
C SER A 473 8.82 4.68 -2.46
N THR A 474 8.62 4.18 -3.68
CA THR A 474 8.70 2.75 -4.00
C THR A 474 10.12 2.21 -3.83
N GLU A 475 11.13 2.96 -4.26
CA GLU A 475 12.53 2.60 -4.08
C GLU A 475 12.95 2.60 -2.61
N GLU A 476 12.49 3.57 -1.82
CA GLU A 476 12.71 3.59 -0.36
C GLU A 476 12.04 2.42 0.35
N ALA A 477 10.80 2.08 -0.04
CA ALA A 477 10.09 0.94 0.51
C ALA A 477 10.84 -0.38 0.24
N LYS A 478 11.35 -0.58 -0.98
CA LYS A 478 12.15 -1.75 -1.34
C LYS A 478 13.44 -1.85 -0.51
N LYS A 479 14.17 -0.74 -0.36
CA LYS A 479 15.39 -0.69 0.47
C LYS A 479 15.10 -1.05 1.93
N LYS A 480 14.00 -0.52 2.49
CA LYS A 480 13.58 -0.84 3.87
C LYS A 480 13.16 -2.30 4.01
N GLU A 481 12.49 -2.86 3.00
CA GLU A 481 12.11 -4.28 2.99
C GLU A 481 13.33 -5.21 2.92
N GLU A 482 14.35 -4.84 2.14
CA GLU A 482 15.64 -5.54 2.09
C GLU A 482 16.37 -5.49 3.44
N MET A 483 16.45 -4.31 4.07
CA MET A 483 17.01 -4.14 5.42
C MET A 483 16.25 -4.96 6.46
N TYR A 484 14.91 -4.97 6.39
CA TYR A 484 14.08 -5.76 7.28
C TYR A 484 14.38 -7.25 7.14
N LYS A 485 14.47 -7.76 5.90
CA LYS A 485 14.85 -9.16 5.64
C LYS A 485 16.21 -9.49 6.22
N GLN A 486 17.21 -8.61 6.06
CA GLN A 486 18.54 -8.79 6.66
C GLN A 486 18.45 -8.87 8.19
N LEU A 487 17.76 -7.92 8.84
CA LEU A 487 17.61 -7.91 10.30
C LEU A 487 16.86 -9.13 10.84
N VAL A 488 15.85 -9.62 10.13
CA VAL A 488 15.15 -10.86 10.50
C VAL A 488 16.09 -12.05 10.40
N THR A 489 16.89 -12.17 9.32
CA THR A 489 17.87 -13.26 9.22
C THR A 489 18.95 -13.20 10.30
N GLU A 490 19.39 -11.99 10.69
CA GLU A 490 20.32 -11.82 11.81
C GLU A 490 19.69 -12.23 13.14
N LEU A 491 18.41 -11.89 13.36
CA LEU A 491 17.65 -12.27 14.55
C LEU A 491 17.44 -13.79 14.62
N GLU A 492 17.13 -14.45 13.50
CA GLU A 492 17.01 -15.91 13.42
C GLU A 492 18.36 -16.63 13.65
N ASN A 493 19.48 -16.00 13.25
CA ASN A 493 20.82 -16.53 13.47
C ASN A 493 21.33 -16.31 14.92
N LEU A 494 20.73 -15.39 15.67
CA LEU A 494 21.02 -15.21 17.10
C LEU A 494 20.46 -16.38 17.89
N SER A 495 21.28 -16.97 18.77
CA SER A 495 20.86 -18.13 19.55
C SER A 495 19.64 -17.79 20.42
N GLN A 496 18.55 -18.52 20.20
CA GLN A 496 17.24 -18.33 20.82
C GLN A 496 17.17 -18.85 22.26
N ASP A 497 18.31 -19.04 22.91
CA ASP A 497 18.41 -19.81 24.16
C ASP A 497 17.87 -19.07 25.39
N VAL A 498 17.71 -17.74 25.30
CA VAL A 498 17.24 -16.94 26.43
C VAL A 498 16.24 -15.90 25.94
N SER A 499 14.96 -16.17 26.20
CA SER A 499 13.89 -15.20 25.95
C SER A 499 14.20 -13.87 26.64
N ARG A 500 13.80 -12.73 26.04
CA ARG A 500 13.89 -11.40 26.68
C ARG A 500 13.33 -11.39 28.10
N SER A 501 12.29 -12.20 28.36
CA SER A 501 11.72 -12.40 29.69
C SER A 501 12.75 -12.92 30.70
N ALA A 502 13.61 -13.87 30.32
CA ALA A 502 14.62 -14.41 31.21
C ALA A 502 15.72 -13.38 31.53
N TYR A 503 16.14 -12.56 30.57
CA TYR A 503 17.04 -11.42 30.86
C TYR A 503 16.39 -10.40 31.78
N THR A 504 15.11 -10.09 31.54
CA THR A 504 14.36 -9.11 32.35
C THR A 504 14.17 -9.63 33.78
N GLN A 505 13.84 -10.90 33.97
CA GLN A 505 13.74 -11.55 35.29
C GLN A 505 15.09 -11.52 36.01
N ARG A 506 16.18 -11.87 35.33
CA ARG A 506 17.52 -11.84 35.92
C ARG A 506 17.93 -10.44 36.35
N ILE A 507 17.61 -9.41 35.55
CA ILE A 507 17.85 -8.01 35.91
C ILE A 507 17.02 -7.63 37.15
N LEU A 508 15.75 -8.02 37.21
CA LEU A 508 14.89 -7.74 38.37
C LEU A 508 15.39 -8.45 39.64
N GLU A 509 15.88 -9.67 39.53
CA GLU A 509 16.53 -10.39 40.64
C GLU A 509 17.78 -9.66 41.14
N ILE A 510 18.65 -9.22 40.23
CA ILE A 510 19.84 -8.43 40.56
C ILE A 510 19.43 -7.13 41.27
N VAL A 511 18.41 -6.42 40.76
CA VAL A 511 17.90 -5.20 41.40
C VAL A 511 17.34 -5.49 42.80
N SER A 512 16.62 -6.60 42.99
CA SER A 512 16.14 -7.01 44.31
C SER A 512 17.28 -7.32 45.27
N ASN A 513 18.35 -7.95 44.81
CA ASN A 513 19.53 -8.23 45.63
C ASN A 513 20.27 -6.95 46.02
N ILE A 514 20.40 -5.99 45.09
CA ILE A 514 21.00 -4.68 45.38
C ILE A 514 20.16 -3.92 46.43
N LYS A 515 18.82 -4.01 46.37
CA LYS A 515 17.95 -3.39 47.39
C LYS A 515 18.20 -4.01 48.78
N LYS A 516 18.26 -5.34 48.89
CA LYS A 516 18.58 -6.04 50.15
C LYS A 516 19.96 -5.65 50.69
N GLN A 517 20.98 -5.61 49.82
CA GLN A 517 22.33 -5.18 50.21
C GLN A 517 22.35 -3.75 50.77
N LYS A 518 21.59 -2.82 50.18
CA LYS A 518 21.48 -1.45 50.71
C LYS A 518 20.85 -1.39 52.10
N GLU A 519 19.82 -2.20 52.35
CA GLU A 519 19.18 -2.30 53.67
C GLU A 519 20.16 -2.83 54.71
N GLU A 520 20.90 -3.89 54.38
CA GLU A 520 21.94 -4.45 55.25
C GLU A 520 23.08 -3.47 55.53
N ILE A 521 23.57 -2.76 54.51
CA ILE A 521 24.58 -1.70 54.69
C ILE A 521 24.04 -0.61 55.64
N THR A 522 22.78 -0.21 55.49
CA THR A 522 22.17 0.81 56.36
C THR A 522 22.11 0.34 57.80
N LYS A 523 21.81 -0.95 58.03
CA LYS A 523 21.86 -1.57 59.36
C LYS A 523 23.28 -1.56 59.94
N ILE A 524 24.27 -2.01 59.18
CA ILE A 524 25.70 -2.00 59.60
C ILE A 524 26.17 -0.58 59.94
N LEU A 525 25.73 0.43 59.20
CA LEU A 525 26.04 1.84 59.49
C LEU A 525 25.38 2.34 60.78
N SER A 526 24.17 1.87 61.10
CA SER A 526 23.51 2.16 62.38
C SER A 526 24.29 1.54 63.54
N ASP A 527 24.60 0.24 63.43
CA ASP A 527 25.32 -0.51 64.46
C ASP A 527 26.72 0.08 64.70
N THR A 528 27.43 0.46 63.62
CA THR A 528 28.73 1.15 63.72
C THR A 528 28.62 2.50 64.45
N LYS A 529 27.55 3.27 64.21
CA LYS A 529 27.31 4.55 64.91
C LYS A 529 27.00 4.34 66.38
N GLU A 530 26.28 3.27 66.72
CA GLU A 530 25.97 2.91 68.10
C GLU A 530 27.24 2.50 68.85
N LEU A 531 28.04 1.59 68.27
CA LEU A 531 29.35 1.21 68.81
C LEU A 531 30.27 2.42 69.02
N GLN A 532 30.33 3.36 68.06
CA GLN A 532 31.14 4.57 68.21
C GLN A 532 30.66 5.44 69.39
N LYS A 533 29.34 5.54 69.63
CA LYS A 533 28.79 6.26 70.79
C LYS A 533 29.13 5.56 72.10
N GLU A 534 29.06 4.23 72.14
CA GLU A 534 29.44 3.44 73.31
C GLU A 534 30.92 3.61 73.65
N ILE A 535 31.80 3.51 72.64
CA ILE A 535 33.24 3.76 72.78
C ILE A 535 33.46 5.16 73.37
N ASN A 536 32.92 6.21 72.74
CA ASN A 536 33.10 7.59 73.22
C ASN A 536 32.55 7.79 74.64
N ASN A 537 31.43 7.16 75.00
CA ASN A 537 30.86 7.23 76.33
C ASN A 537 31.74 6.53 77.37
N LEU A 538 32.30 5.36 77.05
CA LEU A 538 33.20 4.61 77.92
C LEU A 538 34.54 5.34 78.09
N THR A 539 35.15 5.83 77.02
CA THR A 539 36.37 6.66 77.06
C THR A 539 36.15 7.89 77.93
N GLY A 540 35.06 8.63 77.70
CA GLY A 540 34.76 9.81 78.52
C GLY A 540 34.43 9.48 79.98
N LYS A 541 33.88 8.31 80.29
CA LYS A 541 33.69 7.84 81.67
C LYS A 541 35.03 7.53 82.32
N LEU A 542 35.92 6.81 81.62
CA LEU A 542 37.27 6.48 82.08
C LEU A 542 38.04 7.76 82.46
N ASP A 543 38.12 8.73 81.55
CA ASP A 543 38.83 9.99 81.78
C ASP A 543 38.30 10.76 83.00
N ARG A 544 36.97 10.87 83.13
CA ARG A 544 36.33 11.54 84.27
C ARG A 544 36.61 10.81 85.59
N THR A 545 36.52 9.48 85.60
CA THR A 545 36.80 8.69 86.80
C THR A 545 38.27 8.74 87.20
N PHE A 546 39.18 8.74 86.22
CA PHE A 546 40.60 8.88 86.48
C PHE A 546 40.92 10.26 87.05
N ALA A 547 40.43 11.34 86.45
CA ALA A 547 40.67 12.71 86.94
C ALA A 547 40.23 12.91 88.40
N VAL A 548 39.05 12.40 88.77
CA VAL A 548 38.55 12.48 90.16
C VAL A 548 39.42 11.66 91.11
N THR A 549 39.81 10.45 90.70
CA THR A 549 40.64 9.56 91.53
C THR A 549 42.05 10.13 91.70
N ASP A 550 42.64 10.66 90.63
CA ASP A 550 43.94 11.31 90.62
C ASP A 550 43.96 12.52 91.56
N GLU A 551 42.95 13.40 91.48
CA GLU A 551 42.87 14.58 92.36
C GLU A 551 42.71 14.22 93.84
N LEU A 552 41.86 13.23 94.15
CA LEU A 552 41.62 12.77 95.54
C LEU A 552 42.89 12.17 96.14
N ILE A 553 43.53 11.23 95.43
CA ILE A 553 44.74 10.57 95.92
C ILE A 553 45.91 11.56 95.98
N PHE A 554 46.02 12.50 95.05
CA PHE A 554 47.05 13.55 95.09
C PHE A 554 46.93 14.46 96.31
N LYS A 555 45.70 14.84 96.71
CA LYS A 555 45.45 15.65 97.92
C LYS A 555 45.93 14.94 99.19
N ASP A 556 45.70 13.64 99.29
CA ASP A 556 46.07 12.85 100.47
C ASP A 556 47.55 12.41 100.46
N ALA A 557 48.15 12.22 99.28
CA ALA A 557 49.57 11.91 99.10
C ALA A 557 50.53 13.02 99.60
N LYS A 558 50.02 14.24 99.80
CA LYS A 558 50.78 15.34 100.43
C LYS A 558 51.01 15.12 101.93
N LYS A 559 50.11 14.37 102.60
CA LYS A 559 50.12 14.20 104.06
C LYS A 559 50.77 12.88 104.50
N ASP A 560 50.65 11.83 103.69
CA ASP A 560 51.00 10.47 104.09
C ASP A 560 51.92 9.78 103.05
N GLU A 561 53.03 9.19 103.50
CA GLU A 561 54.02 8.54 102.62
C GLU A 561 53.45 7.28 101.96
N SER A 562 52.58 6.57 102.69
CA SER A 562 51.88 5.37 102.19
C SER A 562 51.00 5.71 100.99
N VAL A 563 50.22 6.80 101.08
CA VAL A 563 49.34 7.29 100.01
C VAL A 563 50.14 7.82 98.81
N ARG A 564 51.35 8.35 99.04
CA ARG A 564 52.26 8.74 97.95
C ARG A 564 52.74 7.55 97.12
N LYS A 565 52.98 6.40 97.74
CA LYS A 565 53.26 5.15 97.00
C LYS A 565 52.03 4.71 96.20
N SER A 566 50.84 4.78 96.78
CA SER A 566 49.57 4.49 96.09
C SER A 566 49.32 5.41 94.89
N TYR A 567 49.64 6.70 94.99
CA TYR A 567 49.56 7.65 93.87
C TYR A 567 50.49 7.25 92.71
N LYS A 568 51.74 6.88 93.00
CA LYS A 568 52.68 6.39 91.97
C LYS A 568 52.17 5.11 91.31
N TYR A 569 51.56 4.20 92.07
CA TYR A 569 50.95 3.01 91.50
C TYR A 569 49.72 3.32 90.65
N LEU A 570 48.89 4.31 91.03
CA LEU A 570 47.76 4.76 90.21
C LEU A 570 48.23 5.35 88.87
N ALA A 571 49.22 6.24 88.89
CA ALA A 571 49.76 6.84 87.68
C ALA A 571 50.38 5.77 86.76
N ALA A 572 51.17 4.85 87.32
CA ALA A 572 51.73 3.72 86.58
C ALA A 572 50.66 2.79 86.02
N LEU A 573 49.57 2.53 86.76
CA LEU A 573 48.45 1.74 86.28
C LEU A 573 47.77 2.40 85.08
N HIS A 574 47.50 3.70 85.15
CA HIS A 574 46.88 4.44 84.06
C HIS A 574 47.77 4.48 82.81
N GLU A 575 49.08 4.68 82.98
CA GLU A 575 50.04 4.62 81.88
C GLU A 575 50.09 3.22 81.23
N ASN A 576 50.14 2.16 82.03
CA ASN A 576 50.10 0.78 81.53
C ASN A 576 48.77 0.45 80.82
N CYS A 577 47.64 0.93 81.34
CA CYS A 577 46.34 0.77 80.70
C CYS A 577 46.26 1.51 79.36
N ASN A 578 46.83 2.72 79.27
CA ASN A 578 46.90 3.46 78.00
C ASN A 578 47.81 2.77 76.98
N GLN A 579 48.95 2.23 77.42
CA GLN A 579 49.80 1.40 76.55
C GLN A 579 49.06 0.12 76.09
N LEU A 580 48.24 -0.49 76.95
CA LEU A 580 47.42 -1.64 76.58
C LEU A 580 46.34 -1.27 75.54
N ILE A 581 45.67 -0.12 75.70
CA ILE A 581 44.70 0.37 74.71
C ILE A 581 45.39 0.60 73.36
N GLN A 582 46.54 1.28 73.34
CA GLN A 582 47.30 1.52 72.11
C GLN A 582 47.73 0.21 71.42
N THR A 583 48.26 -0.74 72.18
CA THR A 583 48.67 -2.05 71.61
C THR A 583 47.49 -2.84 71.05
N ILE A 584 46.29 -2.74 71.64
CA ILE A 584 45.07 -3.35 71.10
C ILE A 584 44.65 -2.64 69.80
N GLU A 585 44.72 -1.31 69.73
CA GLU A 585 44.41 -0.54 68.52
C GLU A 585 45.38 -0.87 67.37
N ASP A 586 46.69 -0.92 67.67
CA ASP A 586 47.74 -1.30 66.71
C ASP A 586 47.60 -2.76 66.27
N THR A 587 47.21 -3.66 67.17
CA THR A 587 46.89 -5.04 66.78
C THR A 587 45.69 -5.06 65.83
N GLY A 588 44.68 -4.22 66.08
CA GLY A 588 43.50 -4.09 65.22
C GLY A 588 43.79 -3.49 63.84
N THR A 589 44.77 -2.60 63.70
CA THR A 589 45.22 -2.10 62.39
C THR A 589 45.98 -3.17 61.62
N ILE A 590 46.92 -3.85 62.27
CA ILE A 590 47.69 -4.94 61.66
C ILE A 590 46.77 -6.08 61.19
N LEU A 591 45.77 -6.47 61.99
CA LEU A 591 44.81 -7.51 61.59
C LEU A 591 43.99 -7.12 60.35
N ARG A 592 43.64 -5.84 60.19
CA ARG A 592 42.97 -5.34 58.98
C ARG A 592 43.91 -5.39 57.77
N GLU A 593 45.15 -4.94 57.93
CA GLU A 593 46.15 -5.01 56.86
C GLU A 593 46.45 -6.45 56.43
N ILE A 594 46.55 -7.39 57.37
CA ILE A 594 46.71 -8.82 57.08
C ILE A 594 45.54 -9.31 56.22
N ARG A 595 44.31 -8.97 56.60
CA ARG A 595 43.12 -9.39 55.87
C ARG A 595 43.05 -8.79 54.46
N ASP A 596 43.41 -7.52 54.30
CA ASP A 596 43.46 -6.86 52.99
C ASP A 596 44.51 -7.50 52.07
N LEU A 597 45.66 -7.89 52.63
CA LEU A 597 46.71 -8.62 51.91
C LEU A 597 46.25 -10.05 51.55
N GLU A 598 45.54 -10.74 52.44
CA GLU A 598 44.95 -12.05 52.17
C GLU A 598 43.93 -11.97 51.01
N GLU A 599 43.07 -10.96 51.00
CA GLU A 599 42.10 -10.74 49.92
C GLU A 599 42.80 -10.44 48.58
N GLN A 600 43.88 -9.65 48.59
CA GLN A 600 44.69 -9.42 47.38
C GLN A 600 45.31 -10.73 46.87
N ILE A 601 45.82 -11.58 47.76
CA ILE A 601 46.37 -12.89 47.40
C ILE A 601 45.29 -13.79 46.77
N GLU A 602 44.08 -13.84 47.35
CA GLU A 602 42.96 -14.60 46.78
C GLU A 602 42.55 -14.08 45.40
N THR A 603 42.52 -12.76 45.23
CA THR A 603 42.17 -12.12 43.95
C THR A 603 43.19 -12.47 42.86
N GLU A 604 44.49 -12.38 43.15
CA GLU A 604 45.56 -12.75 42.22
C GLU A 604 45.58 -14.25 41.91
N ASN A 605 45.32 -15.11 42.90
CA ASN A 605 45.16 -16.54 42.67
C ASN A 605 43.94 -16.85 41.79
N GLY A 606 42.83 -16.13 41.98
CA GLY A 606 41.60 -16.26 41.19
C GLY A 606 41.78 -15.90 39.70
N ASN A 607 42.71 -14.99 39.39
CA ASN A 607 42.98 -14.53 38.03
C ASN A 607 43.65 -15.60 37.13
N LYS A 608 44.06 -16.75 37.69
CA LYS A 608 44.70 -17.87 36.96
C LYS A 608 45.83 -17.39 36.02
N THR A 609 46.54 -16.33 36.39
CA THR A 609 47.56 -15.68 35.57
C THR A 609 48.66 -16.66 35.18
N VAL A 610 49.10 -17.49 36.13
CA VAL A 610 50.09 -18.56 35.90
C VAL A 610 49.61 -19.55 34.85
N ALA A 611 48.39 -20.10 34.99
CA ALA A 611 47.84 -21.07 34.03
C ALA A 611 47.60 -20.45 32.63
N ASN A 612 47.25 -19.16 32.57
CA ASN A 612 47.11 -18.45 31.31
C ASN A 612 48.46 -18.19 30.64
N LEU A 613 49.49 -17.84 31.41
CA LEU A 613 50.86 -17.70 30.90
C LEU A 613 51.44 -19.03 30.43
N GLU A 614 51.18 -20.13 31.13
CA GLU A 614 51.54 -21.48 30.69
C GLU A 614 50.89 -21.83 29.35
N ARG A 615 49.59 -21.56 29.19
CA ARG A 615 48.88 -21.79 27.91
C ARG A 615 49.49 -20.96 26.77
N ILE A 616 49.75 -19.67 26.99
CA ILE A 616 50.37 -18.79 25.99
C ILE A 616 51.77 -19.29 25.61
N LEU A 617 52.55 -19.78 26.58
CA LEU A 617 53.88 -20.34 26.32
C LEU A 617 53.80 -21.62 25.49
N ASP A 618 52.82 -22.47 25.73
CA ASP A 618 52.63 -23.69 24.95
C ASP A 618 52.15 -23.40 23.52
N ASP A 619 51.22 -22.45 23.35
CA ASP A 619 50.79 -21.97 22.02
C ASP A 619 51.97 -21.35 21.24
N TYR A 620 52.81 -20.56 21.91
CA TYR A 620 54.02 -20.00 21.31
C TYR A 620 55.02 -21.08 20.87
N LYS A 621 55.21 -22.14 21.68
CA LYS A 621 56.05 -23.29 21.30
C LYS A 621 55.48 -23.99 20.07
N ALA A 622 54.17 -24.19 20.00
CA ALA A 622 53.51 -24.82 18.86
C ALA A 622 53.69 -24.01 17.57
N ILE A 623 53.47 -22.70 17.61
CA ILE A 623 53.71 -21.79 16.47
C ILE A 623 55.17 -21.84 16.02
N ARG A 624 56.11 -21.86 16.97
CA ARG A 624 57.54 -21.94 16.66
C ARG A 624 57.89 -23.27 15.97
N GLN A 625 57.30 -24.38 16.42
CA GLN A 625 57.47 -25.69 15.79
C GLN A 625 56.89 -25.69 14.37
N GLU A 626 55.68 -25.17 14.17
CA GLU A 626 55.05 -25.06 12.85
C GLU A 626 55.88 -24.18 11.90
N ASN A 627 56.31 -23.01 12.34
CA ASN A 627 57.18 -22.12 11.57
C ASN A 627 58.52 -22.79 11.21
N SER A 628 59.09 -23.59 12.12
CA SER A 628 60.31 -24.35 11.81
C SER A 628 60.06 -25.44 10.76
N ALA A 629 58.91 -26.11 10.81
CA ALA A 629 58.51 -27.12 9.83
C ALA A 629 58.22 -26.49 8.46
N LEU A 630 57.57 -25.33 8.42
CA LEU A 630 57.36 -24.55 7.20
C LEU A 630 58.69 -24.07 6.59
N ALA A 631 59.61 -23.56 7.42
CA ALA A 631 60.94 -23.15 6.98
C ALA A 631 61.82 -24.33 6.50
N ALA A 632 61.57 -25.55 6.98
CA ALA A 632 62.19 -26.76 6.45
C ALA A 632 61.60 -27.12 5.07
N LYS A 633 60.27 -27.12 4.93
CA LYS A 633 59.59 -27.38 3.65
C LYS A 633 59.98 -26.37 2.55
N VAL A 634 60.15 -25.10 2.89
CA VAL A 634 60.61 -24.06 1.95
C VAL A 634 62.08 -24.23 1.54
N ARG A 635 62.89 -24.97 2.32
CA ARG A 635 64.28 -25.30 1.95
C ARG A 635 64.40 -26.58 1.11
N GLU A 636 63.38 -27.45 1.14
CA GLU A 636 63.36 -28.71 0.39
C GLU A 636 62.66 -28.62 -0.98
N GLY A 637 61.88 -27.55 -1.22
CA GLY A 637 61.36 -27.18 -2.55
C GLY A 637 62.17 -26.07 -3.17
#